data_AF-A0A8C1P6D9-F1
#
_entry.id   AF-A0A8C1P6D9-F1
#
_cell.length_a   1.000
_cell.length_b   1.000
_cell.length_c   1.000
_cell.angle_alpha   90.00
_cell.angle_beta   90.00
_cell.angle_gamma   90.00
#
_symmetry.space_group_name_H-M   'P 1'
#
loop_
_entity.id
_entity.type
_entity.pdbx_description
1 polymer ?
#
loop_
_entity_poly.entity_id
_entity_poly.type
_entity_poly.pdbx_seq_one_letter_code
_entity_poly.pdbx_strand_id
1 'polypeptide(L)'
;MDTIDEGKSNRHVAVTNMNEHSSRSHSIFLINVKQENTQTEQKLSGKLYLVDLAGSEKVSKTGAEGAVLDEAKNINKSLSSLGNVISALAEGSTYVPYRDSKMTRILQDSLGGNCRTTIVICCSPSSYNDAETKSTLMFGQRAKTIKNTVILNVELTAEQWKKKYEREKERNKSLRNTITWLENELNRWRNGETVPAEEQFDKEKINAEVLALDNTINNDKFASTPSMPPMPGMLGAGLNDVEKEKCEVELAKLFKQLDDKDEEINQQSQLVEKLKQQMLDQEELLASSRRDHDNLQSELTRLQLENDASKEEVKEVLQALEELAVNYDQKSQEVEDKTKEFEALSEELGQKSSTLASIDSELQKLKEMANHQKKRVTEMMSSLLKDLTEIGIAVGNNDIKHEGSGLIDEEFTVARLYISKMKSEVKSMVKRCKQLENTQSESNKTLDETEKELAACQLRISQHEAKIKSLTEYLQNVEHKKRQLEEDVDSLNEELVKISAQEKVHAMEKESEIQSANEVKEAVEKQIHSHREAHQKQISSLRDELETKEKLITDLQEYDTHISFYSHHVVYSNNIIFQLFKAKELQTLHNLRKLFVQDLATRVKKSAEMDSDETGGSAAQKQKISFLENNLEQLTKVHKQLVRDNADLRCELPKLEKRLRATAERVKALESALKEAKENAARDRKRYQTEVDRIKEAVRAKNMARRGHSAQIAKPIRPGQQPVASPTHPSVVRGGGGVLYQNSQPMPIRGGGAKQEKRFVQFKKESVAFV
;
A
#
# COMPACT_ATOMS: atom_id res chain seq x y z
N MET A 1 22.65 7.97 20.11
CA MET A 1 23.16 6.58 20.03
C MET A 1 21.98 5.62 20.01
N ASP A 2 21.04 5.78 20.94
CA ASP A 2 19.59 5.61 20.86
C ASP A 2 19.09 4.64 19.78
N THR A 3 19.08 5.01 18.48
CA THR A 3 18.66 4.15 17.37
C THR A 3 19.43 2.83 17.26
N ILE A 4 20.72 2.80 17.63
CA ILE A 4 21.53 1.58 17.70
C ILE A 4 21.10 0.72 18.89
N ASP A 5 20.73 1.33 20.02
CA ASP A 5 20.35 0.60 21.23
C ASP A 5 18.90 0.10 21.16
N GLU A 6 18.00 0.86 20.53
CA GLU A 6 16.68 0.40 20.08
C GLU A 6 16.79 -0.76 19.09
N GLY A 7 17.67 -0.63 18.07
CA GLY A 7 17.95 -1.70 17.11
C GLY A 7 18.50 -2.98 17.77
N LYS A 8 19.32 -2.86 18.82
CA LYS A 8 19.74 -4.00 19.65
C LYS A 8 18.58 -4.59 20.44
N SER A 9 17.74 -3.75 21.06
CA SER A 9 16.58 -4.20 21.85
C SER A 9 15.53 -4.93 21.00
N ASN A 10 15.39 -4.57 19.72
CA ASN A 10 14.47 -5.20 18.78
C ASN A 10 15.08 -6.46 18.10
N ARG A 11 16.35 -6.80 18.35
CA ARG A 11 16.99 -7.99 17.78
C ARG A 11 16.46 -9.23 18.49
N HIS A 12 15.94 -10.20 17.72
CA HIS A 12 15.51 -11.48 18.26
C HIS A 12 16.73 -12.28 18.78
N VAL A 13 16.73 -12.57 20.08
CA VAL A 13 17.75 -13.36 20.78
C VAL A 13 17.08 -14.56 21.44
N ALA A 14 17.64 -15.75 21.24
CA ALA A 14 17.20 -16.96 21.93
C ALA A 14 18.39 -17.84 22.31
N VAL A 15 18.42 -18.26 23.58
CA VAL A 15 19.51 -18.99 24.21
C VAL A 15 19.79 -20.31 23.49
N THR A 16 21.06 -20.67 23.31
CA THR A 16 21.51 -22.01 22.87
C THR A 16 22.49 -22.57 23.89
N ASN A 17 22.67 -23.90 23.91
CA ASN A 17 23.70 -24.54 24.75
C ASN A 17 25.15 -24.14 24.37
N MET A 18 25.35 -23.45 23.23
CA MET A 18 26.68 -22.94 22.81
C MET A 18 26.89 -21.45 23.05
N ASN A 19 25.82 -20.63 23.07
CA ASN A 19 25.89 -19.18 23.28
C ASN A 19 24.54 -18.64 23.78
N GLU A 20 24.59 -17.74 24.77
CA GLU A 20 23.41 -17.25 25.48
C GLU A 20 22.71 -16.06 24.79
N HIS A 21 23.45 -15.18 24.10
CA HIS A 21 22.96 -13.81 23.89
C HIS A 21 23.04 -13.18 22.47
N SER A 22 23.49 -13.90 21.41
CA SER A 22 23.70 -13.24 20.10
C SER A 22 23.60 -14.10 18.81
N SER A 23 23.69 -15.43 18.87
CA SER A 23 24.07 -16.24 17.69
C SER A 23 22.98 -16.48 16.62
N ARG A 24 21.74 -16.00 16.78
CA ARG A 24 20.59 -16.40 15.94
C ARG A 24 20.09 -15.40 14.88
N SER A 25 20.73 -14.25 14.69
CA SER A 25 20.28 -13.28 13.69
C SER A 25 21.43 -12.47 13.10
N HIS A 26 21.36 -12.17 11.80
CA HIS A 26 22.22 -11.20 11.14
C HIS A 26 21.64 -9.79 11.36
N SER A 27 22.49 -8.82 11.69
CA SER A 27 22.13 -7.40 11.76
C SER A 27 22.92 -6.61 10.71
N ILE A 28 22.24 -5.71 10.01
CA ILE A 28 22.84 -4.81 9.01
C ILE A 28 22.41 -3.39 9.37
N PHE A 29 23.36 -2.56 9.80
CA PHE A 29 23.14 -1.15 10.09
C PHE A 29 23.78 -0.31 8.98
N LEU A 30 22.97 0.48 8.28
CA LEU A 30 23.41 1.32 7.17
C LEU A 30 23.45 2.79 7.60
N ILE A 31 24.64 3.39 7.54
CA ILE A 31 24.84 4.83 7.68
C ILE A 31 25.00 5.41 6.28
N ASN A 32 24.12 6.35 5.91
CA ASN A 32 24.21 7.10 4.66
C ASN A 32 24.66 8.53 4.97
N VAL A 33 25.82 8.92 4.46
CA VAL A 33 26.44 10.24 4.64
C VAL A 33 26.36 10.99 3.33
N LYS A 34 25.48 12.00 3.25
CA LYS A 34 25.49 12.98 2.18
C LYS A 34 26.28 14.21 2.63
N GLN A 35 27.20 14.65 1.79
CA GLN A 35 28.00 15.86 2.00
C GLN A 35 27.78 16.79 0.80
N GLU A 36 27.71 18.09 1.06
CA GLU A 36 27.65 19.11 0.03
C GLU A 36 28.75 20.14 0.29
N ASN A 37 29.55 20.41 -0.73
CA ASN A 37 30.53 21.49 -0.69
C ASN A 37 29.84 22.79 -1.12
N THR A 38 29.67 23.72 -0.20
CA THR A 38 28.98 25.01 -0.44
C THR A 38 29.74 25.97 -1.36
N GLN A 39 31.01 25.70 -1.65
CA GLN A 39 31.83 26.52 -2.57
C GLN A 39 31.87 25.98 -4.00
N THR A 40 31.80 24.65 -4.17
CA THR A 40 31.85 23.99 -5.49
C THR A 40 30.51 23.40 -5.94
N GLU A 41 29.49 23.49 -5.09
CA GLU A 41 28.17 22.83 -5.21
C GLU A 41 28.21 21.31 -5.40
N GLN A 42 29.38 20.70 -5.20
CA GLN A 42 29.59 19.27 -5.39
C GLN A 42 28.94 18.49 -4.24
N LYS A 43 28.02 17.59 -4.57
CA LYS A 43 27.40 16.68 -3.62
C LYS A 43 28.09 15.31 -3.69
N LEU A 44 28.42 14.73 -2.53
CA LEU A 44 29.04 13.42 -2.37
C LEU A 44 28.13 12.53 -1.52
N SER A 45 28.12 11.22 -1.83
CA SER A 45 27.15 10.27 -1.27
C SER A 45 27.83 8.98 -0.80
N GLY A 46 28.17 8.90 0.48
CA GLY A 46 28.86 7.76 1.09
C GLY A 46 27.90 6.80 1.81
N LYS A 47 28.02 5.49 1.57
CA LYS A 47 27.30 4.45 2.31
C LYS A 47 28.29 3.63 3.14
N LEU A 48 28.05 3.51 4.44
CA LEU A 48 28.78 2.64 5.35
C LEU A 48 27.84 1.55 5.87
N TYR A 49 28.14 0.30 5.54
CA TYR A 49 27.45 -0.87 6.06
C TYR A 49 28.23 -1.43 7.25
N LEU A 50 27.58 -1.51 8.42
CA LEU A 50 28.07 -2.23 9.60
C LEU A 50 27.27 -3.52 9.70
N VAL A 51 27.92 -4.66 9.50
CA VAL A 51 27.28 -5.98 9.41
C VAL A 51 27.76 -6.85 10.55
N ASP A 52 26.83 -7.28 11.40
CA ASP A 52 27.05 -8.28 12.44
C ASP A 52 26.40 -9.59 12.00
N LEU A 53 27.20 -10.65 11.84
CA LEU A 53 26.74 -11.93 11.32
C LEU A 53 26.44 -12.90 12.47
N ALA A 54 25.39 -13.71 12.28
CA ALA A 54 25.11 -14.84 13.13
C ALA A 54 26.26 -15.86 13.16
N GLY A 55 26.20 -16.78 14.13
CA GLY A 55 27.21 -17.82 14.33
C GLY A 55 27.42 -18.70 13.10
N SER A 56 28.68 -19.03 12.80
CA SER A 56 29.05 -19.89 11.65
C SER A 56 29.17 -21.38 11.99
N GLU A 57 28.91 -21.74 13.25
CA GLU A 57 28.97 -23.10 13.75
C GLU A 57 27.96 -24.03 13.06
N LYS A 58 28.33 -25.31 12.97
CA LYS A 58 27.44 -26.34 12.43
C LYS A 58 26.26 -26.60 13.37
N VAL A 59 25.04 -26.54 12.82
CA VAL A 59 23.77 -26.84 13.52
C VAL A 59 23.80 -28.19 14.27
N SER A 60 24.55 -29.18 13.78
CA SER A 60 24.70 -30.48 14.46
C SER A 60 25.39 -30.42 15.83
N LYS A 61 26.11 -29.32 16.15
CA LYS A 61 26.75 -29.10 17.45
C LYS A 61 25.87 -28.36 18.46
N THR A 62 24.77 -27.73 18.03
CA THR A 62 23.97 -26.87 18.91
C THR A 62 22.94 -27.63 19.75
N GLY A 63 22.68 -28.91 19.44
CA GLY A 63 21.66 -29.72 20.12
C GLY A 63 20.22 -29.23 19.85
N ALA A 64 20.02 -28.45 18.78
CA ALA A 64 18.73 -27.87 18.44
C ALA A 64 17.72 -28.93 17.96
N GLU A 65 16.51 -28.90 18.51
CA GLU A 65 15.38 -29.76 18.13
C GLU A 65 14.14 -28.95 17.70
N GLY A 66 13.25 -29.58 16.94
CA GLY A 66 11.97 -28.99 16.52
C GLY A 66 12.12 -27.65 15.78
N ALA A 67 11.30 -26.65 16.14
CA ALA A 67 11.31 -25.34 15.49
C ALA A 67 12.67 -24.60 15.58
N VAL A 68 13.45 -24.87 16.64
CA VAL A 68 14.79 -24.27 16.83
C VAL A 68 15.80 -24.84 15.81
N LEU A 69 15.63 -26.10 15.41
CA LEU A 69 16.45 -26.73 14.37
C LEU A 69 16.20 -26.07 13.00
N ASP A 70 14.95 -25.76 12.68
CA ASP A 70 14.59 -25.13 11.40
C ASP A 70 14.95 -23.64 11.36
N GLU A 71 14.92 -22.93 12.50
CA GLU A 71 15.52 -21.60 12.65
C GLU A 71 17.03 -21.65 12.35
N ALA A 72 17.78 -22.56 13.01
CA ALA A 72 19.22 -22.71 12.84
C ALA A 72 19.63 -23.09 11.40
N LYS A 73 18.85 -23.94 10.71
CA LYS A 73 19.05 -24.23 9.27
C LYS A 73 18.94 -22.98 8.41
N ASN A 74 17.95 -22.11 8.68
CA ASN A 74 17.72 -20.90 7.90
C ASN A 74 18.83 -19.84 8.11
N ILE A 75 19.35 -19.72 9.34
CA ILE A 75 20.51 -18.87 9.65
C ILE A 75 21.75 -19.35 8.89
N ASN A 76 22.04 -20.65 8.94
CA ASN A 76 23.19 -21.22 8.24
C ASN A 76 23.01 -21.20 6.71
N LYS A 77 21.78 -21.11 6.18
CA LYS A 77 21.55 -20.91 4.75
C LYS A 77 22.11 -19.58 4.26
N SER A 78 21.88 -18.46 4.96
CA SER A 78 22.45 -17.15 4.58
C SER A 78 23.98 -17.15 4.61
N LEU A 79 24.59 -17.79 5.61
CA LEU A 79 26.06 -17.94 5.68
C LEU A 79 26.61 -18.86 4.59
N SER A 80 25.88 -19.93 4.23
CA SER A 80 26.26 -20.82 3.12
C SER A 80 26.20 -20.09 1.78
N SER A 81 25.16 -19.31 1.51
CA SER A 81 25.06 -18.46 0.32
C SER A 81 26.19 -17.42 0.26
N LEU A 82 26.55 -16.82 1.41
CA LEU A 82 27.71 -15.94 1.49
C LEU A 82 29.02 -16.67 1.15
N GLY A 83 29.22 -17.88 1.68
CA GLY A 83 30.36 -18.74 1.33
C GLY A 83 30.44 -19.08 -0.16
N ASN A 84 29.29 -19.33 -0.81
CA ASN A 84 29.20 -19.58 -2.25
C ASN A 84 29.59 -18.35 -3.07
N VAL A 85 29.07 -17.17 -2.71
CA VAL A 85 29.41 -15.88 -3.34
C VAL A 85 30.91 -15.59 -3.22
N ILE A 86 31.49 -15.74 -2.02
CA ILE A 86 32.92 -15.57 -1.78
C ILE A 86 33.77 -16.54 -2.62
N SER A 87 33.33 -17.78 -2.77
CA SER A 87 34.07 -18.79 -3.56
C SER A 87 34.02 -18.46 -5.06
N ALA A 88 32.83 -18.17 -5.60
CA ALA A 88 32.66 -17.78 -7.00
C ALA A 88 33.47 -16.51 -7.37
N LEU A 89 33.53 -15.52 -6.46
CA LEU A 89 34.36 -14.33 -6.63
C LEU A 89 35.87 -14.63 -6.55
N ALA A 90 36.29 -15.49 -5.61
CA ALA A 90 37.69 -15.88 -5.47
C ALA A 90 38.21 -16.72 -6.66
N GLU A 91 37.31 -17.47 -7.31
CA GLU A 91 37.56 -18.27 -8.51
C GLU A 91 37.45 -17.45 -9.82
N GLY A 92 36.96 -16.20 -9.76
CA GLY A 92 36.78 -15.35 -10.94
C GLY A 92 35.61 -15.76 -11.85
N SER A 93 34.59 -16.42 -11.30
CA SER A 93 33.41 -16.86 -12.04
C SER A 93 32.63 -15.68 -12.63
N THR A 94 32.22 -15.80 -13.90
CA THR A 94 31.33 -14.82 -14.58
C THR A 94 29.96 -14.72 -13.91
N TYR A 95 29.46 -15.81 -13.31
CA TYR A 95 28.22 -15.83 -12.56
C TYR A 95 28.49 -15.96 -11.06
N VAL A 96 27.95 -15.02 -10.28
CA VAL A 96 28.06 -15.00 -8.81
C VAL A 96 26.65 -15.06 -8.21
N PRO A 97 26.34 -16.04 -7.33
CA PRO A 97 24.97 -16.35 -6.90
C PRO A 97 24.45 -15.42 -5.79
N TYR A 98 24.50 -14.10 -5.99
CA TYR A 98 24.01 -13.13 -4.98
C TYR A 98 22.53 -13.36 -4.62
N ARG A 99 21.71 -13.89 -5.54
CA ARG A 99 20.26 -14.08 -5.37
C ARG A 99 19.88 -15.17 -4.36
N ASP A 100 20.80 -16.07 -3.98
CA ASP A 100 20.52 -17.21 -3.09
C ASP A 100 20.08 -16.82 -1.68
N SER A 101 20.47 -15.62 -1.21
CA SER A 101 20.00 -15.05 0.05
C SER A 101 19.74 -13.54 -0.07
N LYS A 102 18.82 -13.02 0.75
CA LYS A 102 18.57 -11.57 0.84
C LYS A 102 19.83 -10.81 1.29
N MET A 103 20.61 -11.40 2.20
CA MET A 103 21.85 -10.83 2.72
C MET A 103 22.90 -10.65 1.60
N THR A 104 23.12 -11.66 0.77
CA THR A 104 24.06 -11.58 -0.36
C THR A 104 23.60 -10.62 -1.45
N ARG A 105 22.30 -10.40 -1.63
CA ARG A 105 21.77 -9.32 -2.50
C ARG A 105 22.06 -7.93 -1.93
N ILE A 106 21.86 -7.72 -0.63
CA ILE A 106 22.13 -6.43 0.04
C ILE A 106 23.64 -6.11 0.02
N LEU A 107 24.49 -7.12 0.16
CA LEU A 107 25.95 -6.98 0.20
C LEU A 107 26.61 -7.13 -1.18
N GLN A 108 25.85 -7.11 -2.28
CA GLN A 108 26.39 -7.24 -3.64
C GLN A 108 27.40 -6.11 -3.96
N ASP A 109 27.11 -4.86 -3.55
CA ASP A 109 28.05 -3.75 -3.68
C ASP A 109 29.35 -3.97 -2.87
N SER A 110 29.25 -4.69 -1.75
CA SER A 110 30.37 -4.96 -0.84
C SER A 110 31.29 -6.11 -1.31
N LEU A 111 30.78 -7.01 -2.14
CA LEU A 111 31.49 -8.21 -2.56
C LEU A 111 31.66 -8.19 -4.07
N GLY A 112 32.80 -7.71 -4.57
CA GLY A 112 33.07 -7.53 -6.00
C GLY A 112 32.51 -6.25 -6.63
N GLY A 113 31.74 -5.44 -5.88
CA GLY A 113 31.09 -4.21 -6.37
C GLY A 113 31.84 -2.91 -6.03
N ASN A 114 31.10 -1.79 -6.07
CA ASN A 114 31.59 -0.46 -5.70
C ASN A 114 31.53 -0.23 -4.17
N CYS A 115 32.47 -0.82 -3.43
CA CYS A 115 32.60 -0.58 -2.00
C CYS A 115 34.04 -0.83 -1.52
N ARG A 116 34.48 -0.05 -0.50
CA ARG A 116 35.67 -0.38 0.29
C ARG A 116 35.26 -1.30 1.43
N THR A 117 35.54 -2.59 1.29
CA THR A 117 35.04 -3.62 2.21
C THR A 117 36.15 -4.13 3.11
N THR A 118 35.84 -4.24 4.40
CA THR A 118 36.70 -4.86 5.42
C THR A 118 35.92 -5.99 6.07
N ILE A 119 36.54 -7.17 6.19
CA ILE A 119 35.95 -8.35 6.82
C ILE A 119 36.76 -8.67 8.07
N VAL A 120 36.09 -8.74 9.22
CA VAL A 120 36.69 -9.15 10.49
C VAL A 120 36.35 -10.62 10.73
N ILE A 121 37.37 -11.48 10.85
CA ILE A 121 37.20 -12.90 11.12
C ILE A 121 37.40 -13.21 12.61
N CYS A 122 36.32 -13.45 13.33
CA CYS A 122 36.35 -13.81 14.75
C CYS A 122 36.58 -15.33 14.90
N CYS A 123 37.66 -15.72 15.57
CA CYS A 123 38.04 -17.12 15.78
C CYS A 123 38.18 -17.44 17.28
N SER A 124 37.89 -18.68 17.66
CA SER A 124 38.10 -19.14 19.05
C SER A 124 39.53 -19.69 19.20
N PRO A 125 40.29 -19.32 20.25
CA PRO A 125 41.60 -19.87 20.53
C PRO A 125 41.56 -21.25 21.22
N SER A 126 40.37 -21.77 21.54
CA SER A 126 40.21 -23.08 22.19
C SER A 126 40.41 -24.23 21.21
N SER A 127 41.19 -25.23 21.60
CA SER A 127 41.40 -26.48 20.83
C SER A 127 40.09 -27.25 20.57
N TYR A 128 39.08 -27.10 21.43
CA TYR A 128 37.74 -27.65 21.21
C TYR A 128 37.07 -27.12 19.92
N ASN A 129 37.41 -25.89 19.53
CA ASN A 129 36.85 -25.19 18.37
C ASN A 129 37.76 -25.22 17.14
N ASP A 130 38.88 -25.95 17.16
CA ASP A 130 39.89 -25.99 16.07
C ASP A 130 39.26 -26.15 14.68
N ALA A 131 38.35 -27.09 14.51
CA ALA A 131 37.67 -27.35 13.24
C ALA A 131 36.83 -26.17 12.72
N GLU A 132 36.19 -25.39 13.60
CA GLU A 132 35.42 -24.20 13.22
C GLU A 132 36.37 -23.03 12.94
N THR A 133 37.37 -22.80 13.80
CA THR A 133 38.42 -21.79 13.59
C THR A 133 39.15 -22.00 12.26
N LYS A 134 39.50 -23.25 11.92
CA LYS A 134 40.08 -23.59 10.61
C LYS A 134 39.13 -23.26 9.46
N SER A 135 37.83 -23.54 9.58
CA SER A 135 36.82 -23.19 8.58
C SER A 135 36.75 -21.68 8.34
N THR A 136 36.71 -20.89 9.41
CA THR A 136 36.68 -19.41 9.37
C THR A 136 37.96 -18.81 8.78
N LEU A 137 39.14 -19.38 9.09
CA LEU A 137 40.41 -18.97 8.48
C LEU A 137 40.44 -19.26 6.96
N MET A 138 39.96 -20.43 6.53
CA MET A 138 39.85 -20.78 5.11
C MET A 138 38.79 -19.95 4.36
N PHE A 139 37.76 -19.46 5.06
CA PHE A 139 36.85 -18.44 4.53
C PHE A 139 37.57 -17.09 4.34
N GLY A 140 38.28 -16.61 5.37
CA GLY A 140 39.03 -15.35 5.31
C GLY A 140 40.12 -15.35 4.23
N GLN A 141 40.81 -16.48 4.04
CA GLN A 141 41.81 -16.65 2.98
C GLN A 141 41.20 -16.49 1.57
N ARG A 142 40.00 -17.05 1.32
CA ARG A 142 39.29 -16.86 0.04
C ARG A 142 38.76 -15.44 -0.11
N ALA A 143 38.14 -14.88 0.94
CA ALA A 143 37.62 -13.52 0.91
C ALA A 143 38.71 -12.47 0.61
N LYS A 144 39.96 -12.72 1.01
CA LYS A 144 41.12 -11.85 0.74
C LYS A 144 41.49 -11.73 -0.75
N THR A 145 41.11 -12.67 -1.63
CA THR A 145 41.48 -12.60 -3.06
C THR A 145 40.50 -11.79 -3.91
N ILE A 146 39.35 -11.40 -3.34
CA ILE A 146 38.30 -10.66 -4.03
C ILE A 146 38.76 -9.24 -4.35
N LYS A 147 38.47 -8.78 -5.57
CA LYS A 147 38.75 -7.41 -6.04
C LYS A 147 37.45 -6.63 -6.17
N ASN A 148 37.39 -5.44 -5.57
CA ASN A 148 36.28 -4.49 -5.68
C ASN A 148 36.68 -3.31 -6.58
N THR A 149 35.72 -2.79 -7.36
CA THR A 149 35.94 -1.65 -8.26
C THR A 149 35.37 -0.38 -7.62
N VAL A 150 36.22 0.33 -6.86
CA VAL A 150 35.79 1.49 -6.06
C VAL A 150 35.78 2.78 -6.88
N ILE A 151 34.63 3.44 -6.94
CA ILE A 151 34.38 4.69 -7.67
C ILE A 151 33.80 5.72 -6.68
N LEU A 152 34.24 6.98 -6.78
CA LEU A 152 33.69 8.08 -5.97
C LEU A 152 32.27 8.44 -6.42
N ASN A 153 31.32 8.33 -5.48
CA ASN A 153 29.91 8.67 -5.70
C ASN A 153 29.70 10.20 -5.68
N VAL A 154 29.78 10.82 -6.86
CA VAL A 154 29.49 12.24 -7.06
C VAL A 154 28.07 12.43 -7.58
N GLU A 155 27.24 13.14 -6.82
CA GLU A 155 25.92 13.61 -7.26
C GLU A 155 26.10 14.98 -7.95
N LEU A 156 26.16 15.00 -9.28
CA LEU A 156 26.23 16.25 -10.06
C LEU A 156 24.92 17.04 -9.95
N THR A 157 25.01 18.38 -9.91
CA THR A 157 23.82 19.25 -9.88
C THR A 157 23.05 19.21 -11.21
N ALA A 158 21.77 19.60 -11.18
CA ALA A 158 20.95 19.67 -12.40
C ALA A 158 21.56 20.62 -13.46
N GLU A 159 22.25 21.68 -13.04
CA GLU A 159 22.95 22.60 -13.95
C GLU A 159 24.24 21.99 -14.52
N GLN A 160 25.02 21.28 -13.69
CA GLN A 160 26.20 20.54 -14.14
C GLN A 160 25.81 19.43 -15.14
N TRP A 161 24.73 18.68 -14.87
CA TRP A 161 24.15 17.72 -15.81
C TRP A 161 23.68 18.38 -17.11
N LYS A 162 22.96 19.50 -17.02
CA LYS A 162 22.50 20.28 -18.20
C LYS A 162 23.68 20.77 -19.04
N LYS A 163 24.75 21.28 -18.41
CA LYS A 163 25.97 21.76 -19.09
C LYS A 163 26.75 20.60 -19.73
N LYS A 164 26.88 19.46 -19.04
CA LYS A 164 27.49 18.24 -19.59
C LYS A 164 26.67 17.70 -20.77
N TYR A 165 25.35 17.65 -20.67
CA TYR A 165 24.45 17.23 -21.74
C TYR A 165 24.48 18.18 -22.94
N GLU A 166 24.50 19.50 -22.74
CA GLU A 166 24.59 20.47 -23.83
C GLU A 166 25.94 20.39 -24.56
N ARG A 167 27.06 20.21 -23.84
CA ARG A 167 28.37 19.93 -24.43
C ARG A 167 28.35 18.63 -25.24
N GLU A 168 27.90 17.52 -24.66
CA GLU A 168 27.92 16.21 -25.33
C GLU A 168 26.95 16.16 -26.52
N LYS A 169 25.85 16.91 -26.45
CA LYS A 169 24.91 17.09 -27.56
C LYS A 169 25.53 17.87 -28.72
N GLU A 170 26.25 18.96 -28.44
CA GLU A 170 26.90 19.73 -29.50
C GLU A 170 28.09 18.94 -30.08
N ARG A 171 28.85 18.21 -29.24
CA ARG A 171 29.89 17.26 -29.69
C ARG A 171 29.31 16.17 -30.60
N ASN A 172 28.19 15.56 -30.21
CA ASN A 172 27.46 14.60 -31.04
C ASN A 172 26.95 15.22 -32.36
N LYS A 173 26.54 16.49 -32.35
CA LYS A 173 26.11 17.21 -33.56
C LYS A 173 27.27 17.48 -34.51
N SER A 174 28.42 17.94 -34.00
CA SER A 174 29.64 18.08 -34.81
C SER A 174 30.10 16.73 -35.38
N LEU A 175 30.19 15.68 -34.56
CA LEU A 175 30.56 14.33 -35.01
C LEU A 175 29.59 13.77 -36.06
N ARG A 176 28.28 13.99 -35.92
CA ARG A 176 27.29 13.61 -36.94
C ARG A 176 27.48 14.38 -38.25
N ASN A 177 27.72 15.69 -38.18
CA ASN A 177 28.03 16.49 -39.36
C ASN A 177 29.30 15.97 -40.07
N THR A 178 30.35 15.64 -39.31
CA THR A 178 31.58 15.02 -39.81
C THR A 178 31.32 13.67 -40.47
N ILE A 179 30.50 12.79 -39.86
CA ILE A 179 30.11 11.50 -40.44
C ILE A 179 29.36 11.70 -41.76
N THR A 180 28.32 12.53 -41.79
CA THR A 180 27.54 12.78 -43.01
C THR A 180 28.41 13.40 -44.12
N TRP A 181 29.35 14.26 -43.76
CA TRP A 181 30.30 14.85 -44.69
C TRP A 181 31.22 13.77 -45.29
N LEU A 182 31.78 12.87 -44.44
CA LEU A 182 32.62 11.74 -44.86
C LEU A 182 31.85 10.71 -45.70
N GLU A 183 30.58 10.44 -45.36
CA GLU A 183 29.70 9.55 -46.13
C GLU A 183 29.42 10.11 -47.53
N ASN A 184 29.22 11.43 -47.66
CA ASN A 184 29.05 12.09 -48.95
C ASN A 184 30.33 12.03 -49.78
N GLU A 185 31.50 12.25 -49.17
CA GLU A 185 32.79 12.11 -49.86
C GLU A 185 32.99 10.67 -50.36
N LEU A 186 32.80 9.68 -49.47
CA LEU A 186 32.91 8.26 -49.78
C LEU A 186 31.96 7.82 -50.91
N ASN A 187 30.76 8.40 -50.99
CA ASN A 187 29.80 8.12 -52.06
C ASN A 187 30.25 8.72 -53.41
N ARG A 188 30.87 9.90 -53.44
CA ARG A 188 31.48 10.46 -54.68
C ARG A 188 32.60 9.55 -55.20
N TRP A 189 33.51 9.15 -54.32
CA TRP A 189 34.59 8.19 -54.64
C TRP A 189 34.03 6.85 -55.16
N ARG A 190 32.96 6.31 -54.55
CA ARG A 190 32.29 5.08 -54.99
C ARG A 190 31.56 5.20 -56.33
N ASN A 191 31.10 6.40 -56.68
CA ASN A 191 30.47 6.69 -57.98
C ASN A 191 31.51 6.95 -59.10
N GLY A 192 32.81 6.91 -58.79
CA GLY A 192 33.89 7.16 -59.75
C GLY A 192 34.22 8.65 -59.95
N GLU A 193 33.68 9.54 -59.12
CA GLU A 193 34.06 10.95 -59.09
C GLU A 193 35.33 11.16 -58.25
N THR A 194 36.19 12.11 -58.68
CA THR A 194 37.33 12.56 -57.88
C THR A 194 36.96 13.81 -57.09
N VAL A 195 37.34 13.85 -55.81
CA VAL A 195 37.11 15.02 -54.94
C VAL A 195 38.36 15.91 -54.97
N PRO A 196 38.25 17.21 -55.31
CA PRO A 196 39.39 18.15 -55.28
C PRO A 196 40.05 18.23 -53.90
N ALA A 197 41.35 18.51 -53.84
CA ALA A 197 42.09 18.55 -52.58
C ALA A 197 41.57 19.62 -51.60
N GLU A 198 40.98 20.70 -52.11
CA GLU A 198 40.32 21.75 -51.33
C GLU A 198 38.94 21.33 -50.77
N GLU A 199 38.35 20.24 -51.28
CA GLU A 199 37.08 19.65 -50.85
C GLU A 199 37.26 18.32 -50.08
N GLN A 200 38.49 17.88 -49.81
CA GLN A 200 38.79 16.64 -49.05
C GLN A 200 38.76 16.86 -47.52
N PHE A 201 38.69 15.76 -46.76
CA PHE A 201 38.54 15.84 -45.31
C PHE A 201 39.76 16.41 -44.58
N ASP A 202 39.69 17.68 -44.19
CA ASP A 202 40.69 18.30 -43.32
C ASP A 202 40.53 17.80 -41.87
N LYS A 203 41.27 16.73 -41.57
CA LYS A 203 41.32 16.08 -40.27
C LYS A 203 41.90 16.97 -39.17
N GLU A 204 42.78 17.91 -39.50
CA GLU A 204 43.46 18.77 -38.52
C GLU A 204 42.53 19.89 -38.04
N LYS A 205 41.78 20.49 -38.96
CA LYS A 205 40.83 21.57 -38.67
C LYS A 205 39.70 21.16 -37.71
N ILE A 206 39.09 19.99 -37.91
CA ILE A 206 38.03 19.48 -37.01
C ILE A 206 38.61 19.05 -35.66
N ASN A 207 39.80 18.43 -35.64
CA ASN A 207 40.46 18.10 -34.37
C ASN A 207 40.76 19.35 -33.54
N ALA A 208 41.18 20.46 -34.17
CA ALA A 208 41.36 21.74 -33.51
C ALA A 208 40.05 22.31 -32.94
N GLU A 209 38.93 22.22 -33.66
CA GLU A 209 37.61 22.63 -33.15
C GLU A 209 37.12 21.77 -31.97
N VAL A 210 37.40 20.46 -31.98
CA VAL A 210 37.05 19.54 -30.88
C VAL A 210 37.93 19.80 -29.64
N LEU A 211 39.24 20.01 -29.81
CA LEU A 211 40.18 20.35 -28.72
C LEU A 211 39.90 21.74 -28.12
N ALA A 212 39.47 22.70 -28.94
CA ALA A 212 39.06 24.03 -28.45
C ALA A 212 37.84 23.98 -27.51
N LEU A 213 36.96 22.98 -27.67
CA LEU A 213 35.80 22.76 -26.80
C LEU A 213 36.15 22.15 -25.43
N ASP A 214 37.32 21.52 -25.31
CA ASP A 214 37.77 20.83 -24.09
C ASP A 214 38.60 21.75 -23.18
N ASN A 215 39.42 22.63 -23.78
CA ASN A 215 40.36 23.51 -23.07
C ASN A 215 39.74 24.72 -22.33
N THR A 216 38.41 24.82 -22.21
CA THR A 216 37.75 25.97 -21.54
C THR A 216 37.67 25.88 -20.00
N ILE A 217 38.43 24.97 -19.37
CA ILE A 217 38.69 24.96 -17.91
C ILE A 217 40.15 24.55 -17.65
N ASN A 218 41.09 25.50 -17.82
CA ASN A 218 42.35 25.61 -17.07
C ASN A 218 43.10 26.85 -17.58
N ASN A 219 43.28 27.87 -16.74
CA ASN A 219 44.00 29.07 -17.10
C ASN A 219 44.78 29.60 -15.89
N ASP A 220 46.01 29.12 -15.72
CA ASP A 220 47.01 29.74 -14.85
C ASP A 220 48.17 30.26 -15.71
N LYS A 221 48.55 31.52 -15.46
CA LYS A 221 49.53 32.27 -16.25
C LYS A 221 50.96 31.97 -15.82
N PHE A 222 51.91 32.05 -16.75
CA PHE A 222 53.21 32.72 -16.53
C PHE A 222 53.72 33.37 -17.83
N ALA A 223 54.69 34.30 -17.75
CA ALA A 223 54.99 35.28 -18.80
C ALA A 223 56.50 35.60 -18.97
N SER A 224 56.85 36.32 -20.06
CA SER A 224 58.14 37.04 -20.32
C SER A 224 59.35 36.17 -20.74
N THR A 225 60.36 36.56 -21.56
CA THR A 225 60.81 37.86 -22.18
C THR A 225 61.88 37.60 -23.32
N PRO A 226 62.29 38.59 -24.17
CA PRO A 226 63.19 38.39 -25.36
C PRO A 226 64.54 39.20 -25.40
N SER A 227 65.54 38.85 -26.26
CA SER A 227 66.65 39.76 -26.75
C SER A 227 67.70 39.21 -27.78
N MET A 228 67.71 39.74 -29.03
CA MET A 228 68.81 40.34 -29.89
C MET A 228 70.28 39.77 -30.12
N PRO A 229 71.06 40.24 -31.18
CA PRO A 229 72.06 39.44 -31.97
C PRO A 229 73.55 39.99 -32.02
N PRO A 230 74.49 39.49 -32.89
CA PRO A 230 75.96 39.73 -32.79
C PRO A 230 76.62 40.71 -33.82
N MET A 231 77.96 40.89 -33.77
CA MET A 231 78.80 41.80 -34.62
C MET A 231 80.22 41.23 -34.97
N PRO A 232 80.90 41.61 -36.09
CA PRO A 232 82.16 41.00 -36.57
C PRO A 232 83.36 41.97 -36.89
N GLY A 233 84.53 41.41 -37.29
CA GLY A 233 85.73 42.09 -37.85
C GLY A 233 87.04 41.25 -37.69
N MET A 234 88.20 41.45 -38.36
CA MET A 234 88.65 42.41 -39.40
C MET A 234 90.11 42.06 -39.88
N LEU A 235 90.54 42.47 -41.11
CA LEU A 235 91.96 42.65 -41.61
C LEU A 235 92.88 41.41 -41.83
N GLY A 236 93.89 41.38 -42.74
CA GLY A 236 94.27 42.27 -43.86
C GLY A 236 95.76 42.16 -44.34
N ALA A 237 96.02 42.34 -45.67
CA ALA A 237 97.32 42.61 -46.39
C ALA A 237 98.49 41.56 -46.35
N GLY A 238 99.37 41.40 -47.37
CA GLY A 238 99.46 41.94 -48.74
C GLY A 238 100.85 41.73 -49.42
N LEU A 239 100.89 41.73 -50.77
CA LEU A 239 102.08 41.67 -51.69
C LEU A 239 102.83 40.32 -51.76
N ASN A 240 103.27 39.71 -52.88
CA ASN A 240 103.13 39.84 -54.35
C ASN A 240 103.60 38.44 -54.92
N ASP A 241 103.60 38.03 -56.20
CA ASP A 241 103.37 38.67 -57.52
C ASP A 241 102.92 37.61 -58.56
N VAL A 242 102.16 38.02 -59.57
CA VAL A 242 101.88 37.43 -60.91
C VAL A 242 101.64 35.92 -61.05
N GLU A 243 102.64 35.03 -60.89
CA GLU A 243 102.47 33.58 -61.12
C GLU A 243 101.98 32.86 -59.86
N LYS A 244 102.58 33.21 -58.71
CA LYS A 244 102.08 32.80 -57.39
C LYS A 244 100.71 33.40 -57.13
N GLU A 245 100.47 34.62 -57.60
CA GLU A 245 99.19 35.32 -57.48
C GLU A 245 98.08 34.64 -58.30
N LYS A 246 98.35 34.16 -59.52
CA LYS A 246 97.37 33.31 -60.25
C LYS A 246 97.05 32.03 -59.48
N CYS A 247 98.06 31.35 -58.97
CA CYS A 247 97.89 30.11 -58.21
C CYS A 247 97.17 30.35 -56.87
N GLU A 248 97.46 31.45 -56.17
CA GLU A 248 96.77 31.86 -54.93
C GLU A 248 95.33 32.33 -55.20
N VAL A 249 95.05 33.01 -56.31
CA VAL A 249 93.67 33.37 -56.73
C VAL A 249 92.87 32.14 -57.12
N GLU A 250 93.49 31.14 -57.75
CA GLU A 250 92.85 29.87 -58.12
C GLU A 250 92.65 28.97 -56.89
N LEU A 251 93.62 28.91 -55.97
CA LEU A 251 93.51 28.26 -54.67
C LEU A 251 92.47 28.93 -53.77
N ALA A 252 92.41 30.26 -53.72
CA ALA A 252 91.40 31.01 -52.99
C ALA A 252 90.00 30.85 -53.61
N LYS A 253 89.90 30.70 -54.94
CA LYS A 253 88.65 30.29 -55.60
C LYS A 253 88.21 28.89 -55.19
N LEU A 254 89.15 27.94 -55.12
CA LEU A 254 88.85 26.56 -54.71
C LEU A 254 88.46 26.48 -53.23
N PHE A 255 89.18 27.17 -52.33
CA PHE A 255 88.77 27.28 -50.93
C PHE A 255 87.41 27.95 -50.78
N LYS A 256 87.16 29.05 -51.49
CA LYS A 256 85.84 29.68 -51.48
C LYS A 256 84.73 28.77 -52.01
N GLN A 257 84.97 28.01 -53.07
CA GLN A 257 84.02 27.00 -53.55
C GLN A 257 83.81 25.86 -52.55
N LEU A 258 84.81 25.52 -51.74
CA LEU A 258 84.70 24.55 -50.66
C LEU A 258 83.88 25.11 -49.49
N ASP A 259 84.15 26.35 -49.06
CA ASP A 259 83.37 27.06 -48.04
C ASP A 259 81.90 27.21 -48.47
N ASP A 260 81.65 27.68 -49.71
CA ASP A 260 80.31 27.79 -50.30
C ASP A 260 79.59 26.43 -50.32
N LYS A 261 80.33 25.31 -50.50
CA LYS A 261 79.79 23.94 -50.52
C LYS A 261 79.56 23.36 -49.13
N ASP A 262 80.45 23.61 -48.17
CA ASP A 262 80.28 23.21 -46.78
C ASP A 262 79.11 23.98 -46.14
N GLU A 263 78.90 25.24 -46.51
CA GLU A 263 77.74 26.02 -46.08
C GLU A 263 76.43 25.50 -46.72
N GLU A 264 76.44 25.08 -47.99
CA GLU A 264 75.32 24.37 -48.64
C GLU A 264 75.02 23.02 -47.96
N ILE A 265 76.06 22.22 -47.64
CA ILE A 265 75.92 20.94 -46.92
C ILE A 265 75.37 21.15 -45.51
N ASN A 266 75.80 22.20 -44.80
CA ASN A 266 75.31 22.53 -43.47
C ASN A 266 73.84 22.97 -43.51
N GLN A 267 73.45 23.79 -44.50
CA GLN A 267 72.04 24.15 -44.74
C GLN A 267 71.17 22.92 -45.07
N GLN A 268 71.65 22.01 -45.93
CA GLN A 268 70.95 20.76 -46.22
C GLN A 268 70.82 19.86 -44.99
N SER A 269 71.88 19.76 -44.17
CA SER A 269 71.88 18.97 -42.93
C SER A 269 70.87 19.51 -41.91
N GLN A 270 70.79 20.83 -41.74
CA GLN A 270 69.79 21.47 -40.89
C GLN A 270 68.35 21.30 -41.41
N LEU A 271 68.17 21.28 -42.73
CA LEU A 271 66.87 21.00 -43.35
C LEU A 271 66.43 19.55 -43.14
N VAL A 272 67.36 18.59 -43.30
CA VAL A 272 67.11 17.16 -43.05
C VAL A 272 66.70 16.93 -41.59
N GLU A 273 67.41 17.52 -40.62
CA GLU A 273 67.08 17.32 -39.20
C GLU A 273 65.73 17.96 -38.84
N LYS A 274 65.36 19.11 -39.44
CA LYS A 274 64.01 19.69 -39.31
C LYS A 274 62.92 18.78 -39.87
N LEU A 275 63.10 18.25 -41.08
CA LEU A 275 62.13 17.35 -41.72
C LEU A 275 61.95 16.04 -40.90
N LYS A 276 63.05 15.55 -40.32
CA LYS A 276 63.07 14.35 -39.47
C LYS A 276 62.35 14.57 -38.14
N GLN A 277 62.49 15.75 -37.53
CA GLN A 277 61.69 16.14 -36.36
C GLN A 277 60.20 16.24 -36.74
N GLN A 278 59.87 16.89 -37.86
CA GLN A 278 58.47 16.98 -38.34
C GLN A 278 57.84 15.59 -38.60
N MET A 279 58.60 14.62 -39.11
CA MET A 279 58.12 13.24 -39.25
C MET A 279 57.82 12.58 -37.90
N LEU A 280 58.70 12.74 -36.91
CA LEU A 280 58.48 12.18 -35.56
C LEU A 280 57.24 12.79 -34.89
N ASP A 281 57.09 14.12 -34.98
CA ASP A 281 55.94 14.83 -34.45
C ASP A 281 54.62 14.35 -35.11
N GLN A 282 54.64 14.10 -36.43
CA GLN A 282 53.51 13.52 -37.17
C GLN A 282 53.21 12.06 -36.79
N GLU A 283 54.22 11.22 -36.60
CA GLU A 283 54.04 9.83 -36.16
C GLU A 283 53.43 9.76 -34.74
N GLU A 284 53.87 10.62 -33.82
CA GLU A 284 53.29 10.72 -32.48
C GLU A 284 51.82 11.20 -32.53
N LEU A 285 51.52 12.20 -33.36
CA LEU A 285 50.15 12.70 -33.55
C LEU A 285 49.21 11.60 -34.11
N LEU A 286 49.69 10.81 -35.08
CA LEU A 286 48.96 9.66 -35.63
C LEU A 286 48.78 8.55 -34.58
N ALA A 287 49.78 8.29 -33.75
CA ALA A 287 49.70 7.31 -32.66
C ALA A 287 48.77 7.75 -31.52
N SER A 288 48.65 9.05 -31.24
CA SER A 288 47.60 9.58 -30.36
C SER A 288 46.22 9.40 -31.00
N SER A 289 46.03 9.89 -32.23
CA SER A 289 44.74 9.85 -32.93
C SER A 289 44.18 8.43 -33.10
N ARG A 290 45.03 7.40 -33.22
CA ARG A 290 44.61 5.99 -33.20
C ARG A 290 44.10 5.54 -31.83
N ARG A 291 44.85 5.84 -30.75
CA ARG A 291 44.41 5.52 -29.37
C ARG A 291 43.09 6.21 -29.02
N ASP A 292 42.93 7.46 -29.43
CA ASP A 292 41.70 8.22 -29.20
C ASP A 292 40.51 7.63 -29.97
N HIS A 293 40.75 7.13 -31.19
CA HIS A 293 39.74 6.38 -31.96
C HIS A 293 39.34 5.07 -31.28
N ASP A 294 40.30 4.26 -30.84
CA ASP A 294 40.04 2.98 -30.16
C ASP A 294 39.28 3.19 -28.83
N ASN A 295 39.61 4.25 -28.09
CA ASN A 295 38.90 4.67 -26.88
C ASN A 295 37.45 5.08 -27.19
N LEU A 296 37.23 5.92 -28.21
CA LEU A 296 35.89 6.34 -28.64
C LEU A 296 35.05 5.16 -29.16
N GLN A 297 35.65 4.24 -29.90
CA GLN A 297 35.02 3.02 -30.38
C GLN A 297 34.53 2.15 -29.21
N SER A 298 35.39 1.99 -28.19
CA SER A 298 35.08 1.25 -26.96
C SER A 298 33.96 1.91 -26.15
N GLU A 299 33.97 3.24 -26.02
CA GLU A 299 32.90 3.97 -25.32
C GLU A 299 31.57 3.94 -26.08
N LEU A 300 31.59 4.01 -27.43
CA LEU A 300 30.40 3.86 -28.25
C LEU A 300 29.75 2.48 -28.03
N THR A 301 30.55 1.40 -28.03
CA THR A 301 30.06 0.05 -27.74
C THR A 301 29.51 -0.07 -26.32
N ARG A 302 30.17 0.54 -25.32
CA ARG A 302 29.67 0.60 -23.94
C ARG A 302 28.31 1.29 -23.85
N LEU A 303 28.16 2.44 -24.50
CA LEU A 303 26.90 3.21 -24.51
C LEU A 303 25.77 2.49 -25.28
N GLN A 304 26.09 1.72 -26.32
CA GLN A 304 25.12 0.88 -27.02
C GLN A 304 24.60 -0.24 -26.10
N LEU A 305 25.47 -0.94 -25.39
CA LEU A 305 25.08 -1.98 -24.41
C LEU A 305 24.26 -1.39 -23.25
N GLU A 306 24.63 -0.21 -22.74
CA GLU A 306 23.88 0.50 -21.69
C GLU A 306 22.49 0.95 -22.19
N ASN A 307 22.38 1.36 -23.46
CA ASN A 307 21.11 1.72 -24.09
C ASN A 307 20.19 0.51 -24.31
N ASP A 308 20.73 -0.63 -24.72
CA ASP A 308 19.96 -1.85 -24.93
C ASP A 308 19.52 -2.50 -23.60
N ALA A 309 20.37 -2.45 -22.57
CA ALA A 309 19.96 -2.82 -21.21
C ALA A 309 18.80 -1.93 -20.70
N SER A 310 18.90 -0.61 -20.91
CA SER A 310 17.84 0.34 -20.53
C SER A 310 16.52 0.09 -21.28
N LYS A 311 16.56 -0.37 -22.54
CA LYS A 311 15.34 -0.75 -23.29
C LYS A 311 14.66 -1.96 -22.69
N GLU A 312 15.43 -2.96 -22.27
CA GLU A 312 14.87 -4.18 -21.69
C GLU A 312 14.28 -3.90 -20.29
N GLU A 313 14.91 -3.04 -19.48
CA GLU A 313 14.31 -2.55 -18.22
C GLU A 313 12.97 -1.82 -18.45
N VAL A 314 12.89 -0.94 -19.46
CA VAL A 314 11.64 -0.26 -19.84
C VAL A 314 10.56 -1.26 -20.26
N LYS A 315 10.94 -2.34 -20.95
CA LYS A 315 10.05 -3.41 -21.40
C LYS A 315 9.55 -4.27 -20.24
N GLU A 316 10.40 -4.61 -19.27
CA GLU A 316 9.98 -5.26 -18.01
C GLU A 316 8.98 -4.39 -17.23
N VAL A 317 9.24 -3.07 -17.13
CA VAL A 317 8.32 -2.13 -16.45
C VAL A 317 6.97 -2.03 -17.17
N LEU A 318 6.96 -1.99 -18.51
CA LEU A 318 5.72 -1.98 -19.29
C LEU A 318 4.91 -3.26 -19.08
N GLN A 319 5.56 -4.44 -19.10
CA GLN A 319 4.88 -5.71 -18.83
C GLN A 319 4.31 -5.75 -17.40
N ALA A 320 5.04 -5.27 -16.40
CA ALA A 320 4.55 -5.21 -15.02
C ALA A 320 3.35 -4.25 -14.85
N LEU A 321 3.30 -3.14 -15.62
CA LEU A 321 2.14 -2.24 -15.66
C LEU A 321 0.93 -2.88 -16.33
N GLU A 322 1.15 -3.68 -17.38
CA GLU A 322 0.09 -4.42 -18.09
C GLU A 322 -0.50 -5.52 -17.20
N GLU A 323 0.34 -6.28 -16.49
CA GLU A 323 -0.09 -7.25 -15.46
C GLU A 323 -0.84 -6.57 -14.30
N LEU A 324 -0.43 -5.37 -13.89
CA LEU A 324 -1.13 -4.60 -12.84
C LEU A 324 -2.51 -4.11 -13.31
N ALA A 325 -2.63 -3.69 -14.57
CA ALA A 325 -3.91 -3.29 -15.16
C ALA A 325 -4.90 -4.46 -15.22
N VAL A 326 -4.45 -5.64 -15.68
CA VAL A 326 -5.28 -6.86 -15.70
C VAL A 326 -5.72 -7.27 -14.29
N ASN A 327 -4.84 -7.18 -13.30
CA ASN A 327 -5.20 -7.45 -11.89
C ASN A 327 -6.20 -6.42 -11.34
N TYR A 328 -6.09 -5.14 -11.74
CA TYR A 328 -7.03 -4.09 -11.35
C TYR A 328 -8.43 -4.37 -11.92
N ASP A 329 -8.53 -4.67 -13.22
CA ASP A 329 -9.82 -4.98 -13.87
C ASP A 329 -10.46 -6.23 -13.25
N GLN A 330 -9.67 -7.27 -12.99
CA GLN A 330 -10.17 -8.50 -12.34
C GLN A 330 -10.69 -8.22 -10.91
N LYS A 331 -10.00 -7.37 -10.14
CA LYS A 331 -10.47 -6.97 -8.81
C LYS A 331 -11.67 -6.02 -8.86
N SER A 332 -11.77 -5.18 -9.88
CA SER A 332 -12.95 -4.34 -10.11
C SER A 332 -14.18 -5.21 -10.39
N GLN A 333 -14.05 -6.26 -11.22
CA GLN A 333 -15.14 -7.18 -11.50
C GLN A 333 -15.55 -7.98 -10.24
N GLU A 334 -14.59 -8.46 -9.43
CA GLU A 334 -14.89 -9.16 -8.17
C GLU A 334 -15.66 -8.27 -7.18
N VAL A 335 -15.33 -6.97 -7.10
CA VAL A 335 -16.08 -6.00 -6.28
C VAL A 335 -17.50 -5.79 -6.83
N GLU A 336 -17.65 -5.67 -8.15
CA GLU A 336 -18.96 -5.49 -8.78
C GLU A 336 -19.87 -6.71 -8.57
N ASP A 337 -19.33 -7.93 -8.69
CA ASP A 337 -20.06 -9.17 -8.46
C ASP A 337 -20.43 -9.35 -6.98
N LYS A 338 -19.54 -9.00 -6.05
CA LYS A 338 -19.84 -8.97 -4.61
C LYS A 338 -20.86 -7.90 -4.23
N THR A 339 -20.95 -6.81 -4.99
CA THR A 339 -22.00 -5.79 -4.81
C THR A 339 -23.36 -6.35 -5.21
N LYS A 340 -23.46 -7.05 -6.35
CA LYS A 340 -24.69 -7.73 -6.80
C LYS A 340 -25.14 -8.82 -5.81
N GLU A 341 -24.22 -9.62 -5.26
CA GLU A 341 -24.52 -10.58 -4.19
C GLU A 341 -25.10 -9.90 -2.93
N PHE A 342 -24.54 -8.75 -2.54
CA PHE A 342 -25.00 -7.99 -1.38
C PHE A 342 -26.39 -7.39 -1.59
N GLU A 343 -26.67 -6.84 -2.78
CA GLU A 343 -28.00 -6.32 -3.15
C GLU A 343 -29.06 -7.42 -3.10
N ALA A 344 -28.77 -8.60 -3.67
CA ALA A 344 -29.68 -9.76 -3.62
C ALA A 344 -29.96 -10.24 -2.19
N LEU A 345 -28.94 -10.31 -1.32
CA LEU A 345 -29.11 -10.65 0.10
C LEU A 345 -29.90 -9.59 0.87
N SER A 346 -29.75 -8.30 0.52
CA SER A 346 -30.51 -7.20 1.10
C SER A 346 -31.99 -7.28 0.72
N GLU A 347 -32.29 -7.62 -0.54
CA GLU A 347 -33.66 -7.84 -1.01
C GLU A 347 -34.30 -9.07 -0.35
N GLU A 348 -33.59 -10.20 -0.23
CA GLU A 348 -34.09 -11.37 0.50
C GLU A 348 -34.37 -11.02 1.97
N LEU A 349 -33.46 -10.30 2.65
CA LEU A 349 -33.67 -9.84 4.03
C LEU A 349 -34.93 -8.96 4.15
N GLY A 350 -35.17 -8.08 3.19
CA GLY A 350 -36.41 -7.28 3.10
C GLY A 350 -37.66 -8.15 2.98
N GLN A 351 -37.64 -9.17 2.12
CA GLN A 351 -38.75 -10.13 1.95
C GLN A 351 -38.98 -10.99 3.22
N LYS A 352 -37.93 -11.42 3.91
CA LYS A 352 -38.06 -12.14 5.19
C LYS A 352 -38.65 -11.23 6.28
N SER A 353 -38.24 -9.96 6.32
CA SER A 353 -38.76 -8.97 7.27
C SER A 353 -40.26 -8.71 7.09
N SER A 354 -40.72 -8.53 5.84
CA SER A 354 -42.15 -8.35 5.56
C SER A 354 -42.98 -9.60 5.84
N THR A 355 -42.43 -10.79 5.56
CA THR A 355 -43.06 -12.07 5.91
C THR A 355 -43.22 -12.21 7.42
N LEU A 356 -42.18 -11.89 8.20
CA LEU A 356 -42.19 -11.96 9.67
C LEU A 356 -43.22 -10.98 10.26
N ALA A 357 -43.32 -9.76 9.74
CA ALA A 357 -44.35 -8.79 10.14
C ALA A 357 -45.78 -9.29 9.85
N SER A 358 -45.99 -10.05 8.76
CA SER A 358 -47.28 -10.68 8.47
C SER A 358 -47.62 -11.79 9.47
N ILE A 359 -46.64 -12.66 9.77
CA ILE A 359 -46.81 -13.75 10.75
C ILE A 359 -47.13 -13.19 12.14
N ASP A 360 -46.45 -12.13 12.57
CA ASP A 360 -46.68 -11.51 13.89
C ASP A 360 -48.10 -10.88 13.97
N SER A 361 -48.59 -10.31 12.87
CA SER A 361 -49.99 -9.84 12.75
C SER A 361 -51.02 -10.98 12.87
N GLU A 362 -50.76 -12.14 12.27
CA GLU A 362 -51.63 -13.31 12.38
C GLU A 362 -51.60 -13.91 13.79
N LEU A 363 -50.41 -14.01 14.38
CA LEU A 363 -50.21 -14.48 15.76
C LEU A 363 -50.92 -13.57 16.78
N GLN A 364 -50.94 -12.26 16.56
CA GLN A 364 -51.69 -11.33 17.40
C GLN A 364 -53.21 -11.54 17.29
N LYS A 365 -53.75 -11.74 16.08
CA LYS A 365 -55.18 -12.09 15.87
C LYS A 365 -55.54 -13.41 16.56
N LEU A 366 -54.68 -14.42 16.47
CA LEU A 366 -54.89 -15.71 17.16
C LEU A 366 -54.88 -15.56 18.69
N LYS A 367 -53.98 -14.74 19.25
CA LYS A 367 -53.98 -14.40 20.69
C LYS A 367 -55.28 -13.73 21.14
N GLU A 368 -55.81 -12.79 20.35
CA GLU A 368 -57.08 -12.12 20.64
C GLU A 368 -58.26 -13.12 20.60
N MET A 369 -58.32 -13.97 19.58
CA MET A 369 -59.33 -15.03 19.47
C MET A 369 -59.26 -16.03 20.63
N ALA A 370 -58.05 -16.46 21.03
CA ALA A 370 -57.85 -17.35 22.16
C ALA A 370 -58.29 -16.72 23.49
N ASN A 371 -57.98 -15.44 23.71
CA ASN A 371 -58.43 -14.68 24.87
C ASN A 371 -59.97 -14.56 24.91
N HIS A 372 -60.62 -14.35 23.77
CA HIS A 372 -62.09 -14.31 23.68
C HIS A 372 -62.73 -15.68 24.00
N GLN A 373 -62.14 -16.78 23.49
CA GLN A 373 -62.57 -18.14 23.86
C GLN A 373 -62.40 -18.41 25.35
N LYS A 374 -61.28 -17.98 25.95
CA LYS A 374 -61.01 -18.14 27.38
C LYS A 374 -62.04 -17.40 28.25
N LYS A 375 -62.41 -16.17 27.88
CA LYS A 375 -63.50 -15.42 28.55
C LYS A 375 -64.81 -16.19 28.48
N ARG A 376 -65.24 -16.60 27.28
CA ARG A 376 -66.50 -17.35 27.07
C ARG A 376 -66.56 -18.67 27.86
N VAL A 377 -65.46 -19.42 27.91
CA VAL A 377 -65.39 -20.67 28.72
C VAL A 377 -65.49 -20.35 30.21
N THR A 378 -64.89 -19.26 30.67
CA THR A 378 -64.97 -18.81 32.08
C THR A 378 -66.40 -18.40 32.45
N GLU A 379 -67.09 -17.67 31.58
CA GLU A 379 -68.50 -17.29 31.73
C GLU A 379 -69.41 -18.52 31.78
N MET A 380 -69.25 -19.48 30.87
CA MET A 380 -70.00 -20.74 30.87
C MET A 380 -69.76 -21.56 32.15
N MET A 381 -68.52 -21.64 32.63
CA MET A 381 -68.18 -22.36 33.85
C MET A 381 -68.74 -21.67 35.10
N SER A 382 -68.79 -20.33 35.12
CA SER A 382 -69.46 -19.56 36.17
C SER A 382 -70.97 -19.83 36.20
N SER A 383 -71.63 -19.88 35.03
CA SER A 383 -73.05 -20.24 34.94
C SER A 383 -73.31 -21.65 35.48
N LEU A 384 -72.53 -22.64 35.04
CA LEU A 384 -72.68 -24.04 35.52
C LEU A 384 -72.48 -24.17 37.03
N LEU A 385 -71.54 -23.43 37.62
CA LEU A 385 -71.34 -23.40 39.07
C LEU A 385 -72.51 -22.73 39.81
N LYS A 386 -73.12 -21.70 39.22
CA LYS A 386 -74.34 -21.07 39.75
C LYS A 386 -75.52 -22.05 39.71
N ASP A 387 -75.74 -22.70 38.57
CA ASP A 387 -76.82 -23.70 38.40
C ASP A 387 -76.66 -24.86 39.40
N LEU A 388 -75.43 -25.37 39.61
CA LEU A 388 -75.12 -26.38 40.62
C LEU A 388 -75.37 -25.90 42.06
N THR A 389 -75.14 -24.60 42.34
CA THR A 389 -75.41 -24.01 43.66
C THR A 389 -76.92 -23.88 43.89
N GLU A 390 -77.69 -23.49 42.87
CA GLU A 390 -79.15 -23.44 42.92
C GLU A 390 -79.77 -24.83 43.10
N ILE A 391 -79.22 -25.87 42.45
CA ILE A 391 -79.58 -27.27 42.70
C ILE A 391 -79.25 -27.67 44.15
N GLY A 392 -78.08 -27.30 44.68
CA GLY A 392 -77.69 -27.58 46.06
C GLY A 392 -78.65 -26.97 47.09
N ILE A 393 -79.18 -25.78 46.82
CA ILE A 393 -80.20 -25.11 47.65
C ILE A 393 -81.56 -25.82 47.52
N ALA A 394 -81.98 -26.19 46.31
CA ALA A 394 -83.25 -26.89 46.08
C ALA A 394 -83.29 -28.31 46.68
N VAL A 395 -82.15 -29.02 46.70
CA VAL A 395 -82.01 -30.33 47.36
C VAL A 395 -81.83 -30.19 48.87
N GLY A 396 -81.21 -29.11 49.35
CA GLY A 396 -80.97 -28.87 50.78
C GLY A 396 -82.21 -28.46 51.58
N ASN A 397 -83.22 -27.84 50.93
CA ASN A 397 -84.46 -27.38 51.57
C ASN A 397 -85.66 -28.26 51.17
N ASN A 398 -85.76 -29.46 51.75
CA ASN A 398 -87.03 -30.19 51.84
C ASN A 398 -87.09 -31.00 53.15
N ASP A 399 -87.99 -30.61 54.05
CA ASP A 399 -88.35 -31.40 55.24
C ASP A 399 -89.02 -32.71 54.81
N ILE A 400 -88.38 -33.84 55.12
CA ILE A 400 -88.89 -35.16 54.74
C ILE A 400 -90.13 -35.51 55.58
N LYS A 401 -91.30 -35.51 54.94
CA LYS A 401 -92.47 -36.27 55.40
C LYS A 401 -92.90 -37.25 54.32
N HIS A 402 -92.79 -38.54 54.63
CA HIS A 402 -93.21 -39.64 53.77
C HIS A 402 -94.73 -39.64 53.54
N GLU A 403 -95.16 -39.76 52.28
CA GLU A 403 -96.18 -40.70 51.80
C GLU A 403 -96.28 -40.64 50.26
N GLY A 404 -96.43 -41.79 49.57
CA GLY A 404 -96.71 -41.85 48.13
C GLY A 404 -95.69 -42.60 47.27
N SER A 405 -95.92 -43.90 47.04
CA SER A 405 -95.02 -44.79 46.27
C SER A 405 -94.92 -44.51 44.76
N GLY A 406 -95.68 -43.56 44.21
CA GLY A 406 -95.66 -43.22 42.77
C GLY A 406 -94.71 -42.08 42.39
N LEU A 407 -94.60 -41.06 43.24
CA LEU A 407 -93.76 -39.87 42.98
C LEU A 407 -92.27 -40.23 42.90
N ILE A 408 -91.85 -41.20 43.72
CA ILE A 408 -90.47 -41.71 43.77
C ILE A 408 -90.00 -42.23 42.40
N ASP A 409 -90.87 -42.93 41.64
CA ASP A 409 -90.51 -43.46 40.32
C ASP A 409 -90.45 -42.38 39.23
N GLU A 410 -91.27 -41.33 39.34
CA GLU A 410 -91.15 -40.13 38.48
C GLU A 410 -89.85 -39.38 38.79
N GLU A 411 -89.52 -39.16 40.06
CA GLU A 411 -88.26 -38.56 40.51
C GLU A 411 -87.04 -39.37 40.05
N PHE A 412 -87.05 -40.71 40.17
CA PHE A 412 -85.99 -41.57 39.63
C PHE A 412 -85.90 -41.54 38.10
N THR A 413 -87.01 -41.30 37.39
CA THR A 413 -87.02 -41.20 35.93
C THR A 413 -86.47 -39.85 35.46
N VAL A 414 -86.85 -38.77 36.15
CA VAL A 414 -86.28 -37.43 35.99
C VAL A 414 -84.78 -37.45 36.29
N ALA A 415 -84.35 -38.04 37.41
CA ALA A 415 -82.93 -38.20 37.76
C ALA A 415 -82.16 -39.01 36.70
N ARG A 416 -82.72 -40.11 36.17
CA ARG A 416 -82.11 -40.88 35.08
C ARG A 416 -81.95 -40.08 33.80
N LEU A 417 -82.92 -39.25 33.43
CA LEU A 417 -82.82 -38.35 32.27
C LEU A 417 -81.75 -37.27 32.48
N TYR A 418 -81.68 -36.65 33.67
CA TYR A 418 -80.61 -35.71 34.02
C TYR A 418 -79.22 -36.36 34.01
N ILE A 419 -79.06 -37.56 34.58
CA ILE A 419 -77.79 -38.32 34.53
C ILE A 419 -77.41 -38.64 33.08
N SER A 420 -78.38 -38.99 32.22
CA SER A 420 -78.13 -39.26 30.80
C SER A 420 -77.69 -37.99 30.04
N LYS A 421 -78.29 -36.83 30.35
CA LYS A 421 -77.89 -35.51 29.83
C LYS A 421 -76.49 -35.12 30.31
N MET A 422 -76.22 -35.21 31.61
CA MET A 422 -74.88 -34.97 32.17
C MET A 422 -73.82 -35.88 31.53
N LYS A 423 -74.15 -37.16 31.31
CA LYS A 423 -73.24 -38.12 30.66
C LYS A 423 -72.91 -37.74 29.21
N SER A 424 -73.87 -37.19 28.45
CA SER A 424 -73.61 -36.74 27.08
C SER A 424 -72.81 -35.42 27.05
N GLU A 425 -73.09 -34.50 27.96
CA GLU A 425 -72.35 -33.24 28.14
C GLU A 425 -70.89 -33.49 28.58
N VAL A 426 -70.67 -34.36 29.57
CA VAL A 426 -69.31 -34.79 29.99
C VAL A 426 -68.57 -35.45 28.82
N LYS A 427 -69.22 -36.30 28.03
CA LYS A 427 -68.60 -36.94 26.85
C LYS A 427 -68.23 -35.91 25.78
N SER A 428 -69.04 -34.87 25.59
CA SER A 428 -68.73 -33.73 24.72
C SER A 428 -67.54 -32.93 25.25
N MET A 429 -67.52 -32.65 26.56
CA MET A 429 -66.43 -31.93 27.22
C MET A 429 -65.10 -32.66 27.08
N VAL A 430 -65.06 -33.97 27.33
CA VAL A 430 -63.86 -34.82 27.16
C VAL A 430 -63.33 -34.75 25.71
N LYS A 431 -64.22 -34.77 24.71
CA LYS A 431 -63.82 -34.62 23.30
C LYS A 431 -63.21 -33.24 23.03
N ARG A 432 -63.79 -32.17 23.61
CA ARG A 432 -63.28 -30.79 23.49
C ARG A 432 -61.93 -30.61 24.20
N CYS A 433 -61.75 -31.17 25.40
CA CYS A 433 -60.47 -31.17 26.11
C CYS A 433 -59.36 -31.84 25.28
N LYS A 434 -59.62 -33.04 24.74
CA LYS A 434 -58.64 -33.74 23.89
C LYS A 434 -58.28 -32.98 22.60
N GLN A 435 -59.24 -32.23 22.04
CA GLN A 435 -58.98 -31.39 20.87
C GLN A 435 -58.14 -30.15 21.25
N LEU A 436 -58.38 -29.55 22.41
CA LEU A 436 -57.57 -28.45 22.95
C LEU A 436 -56.14 -28.88 23.30
N GLU A 437 -55.96 -30.07 23.88
CA GLU A 437 -54.64 -30.66 24.16
C GLU A 437 -53.80 -30.82 22.89
N ASN A 438 -54.41 -31.31 21.80
CA ASN A 438 -53.72 -31.43 20.51
C ASN A 438 -53.28 -30.06 19.97
N THR A 439 -54.17 -29.06 19.94
CA THR A 439 -53.83 -27.71 19.47
C THR A 439 -52.82 -27.01 20.37
N GLN A 440 -52.83 -27.28 21.69
CA GLN A 440 -51.81 -26.78 22.61
C GLN A 440 -50.44 -27.43 22.33
N SER A 441 -50.43 -28.74 22.02
CA SER A 441 -49.20 -29.43 21.63
C SER A 441 -48.63 -28.94 20.30
N GLU A 442 -49.48 -28.55 19.34
CA GLU A 442 -49.04 -27.95 18.07
C GLU A 442 -48.52 -26.52 18.30
N SER A 443 -49.28 -25.69 19.04
CA SER A 443 -48.86 -24.32 19.39
C SER A 443 -47.57 -24.26 20.21
N ASN A 444 -47.28 -25.27 21.04
CA ASN A 444 -46.03 -25.33 21.78
C ASN A 444 -44.83 -25.67 20.88
N LYS A 445 -45.02 -26.45 19.81
CA LYS A 445 -43.96 -26.75 18.84
C LYS A 445 -43.61 -25.52 18.00
N THR A 446 -44.61 -24.81 17.49
CA THR A 446 -44.39 -23.58 16.73
C THR A 446 -43.77 -22.48 17.59
N LEU A 447 -44.09 -22.43 18.89
CA LEU A 447 -43.41 -21.54 19.83
C LEU A 447 -41.92 -21.90 20.00
N ASP A 448 -41.59 -23.18 20.22
CA ASP A 448 -40.20 -23.66 20.35
C ASP A 448 -39.38 -23.51 19.04
N GLU A 449 -40.05 -23.54 17.88
CA GLU A 449 -39.44 -23.20 16.58
C GLU A 449 -39.18 -21.69 16.44
N THR A 450 -40.17 -20.84 16.75
CA THR A 450 -40.02 -19.37 16.68
C THR A 450 -39.03 -18.82 17.71
N GLU A 451 -38.90 -19.43 18.90
CA GLU A 451 -37.85 -19.07 19.87
C GLU A 451 -36.44 -19.35 19.34
N LYS A 452 -36.24 -20.45 18.59
CA LYS A 452 -34.95 -20.76 17.95
C LYS A 452 -34.62 -19.79 16.81
N GLU A 453 -35.60 -19.45 15.99
CA GLU A 453 -35.44 -18.44 14.93
C GLU A 453 -35.14 -17.05 15.52
N LEU A 454 -35.84 -16.65 16.59
CA LEU A 454 -35.60 -15.40 17.29
C LEU A 454 -34.18 -15.34 17.87
N ALA A 455 -33.71 -16.42 18.51
CA ALA A 455 -32.34 -16.52 19.03
C ALA A 455 -31.29 -16.42 17.91
N ALA A 456 -31.53 -17.05 16.75
CA ALA A 456 -30.65 -16.94 15.59
C ALA A 456 -30.61 -15.52 15.00
N CYS A 457 -31.75 -14.82 14.96
CA CYS A 457 -31.84 -13.42 14.55
C CYS A 457 -31.13 -12.48 15.53
N GLN A 458 -31.30 -12.67 16.85
CA GLN A 458 -30.58 -11.91 17.89
C GLN A 458 -29.05 -12.07 17.76
N LEU A 459 -28.57 -13.28 17.52
CA LEU A 459 -27.15 -13.54 17.27
C LEU A 459 -26.65 -12.80 16.03
N ARG A 460 -27.43 -12.80 14.94
CA ARG A 460 -27.09 -12.08 13.70
C ARG A 460 -27.06 -10.56 13.90
N ILE A 461 -28.01 -10.00 14.66
CA ILE A 461 -28.01 -8.58 15.03
C ILE A 461 -26.74 -8.23 15.81
N SER A 462 -26.39 -9.00 16.84
CA SER A 462 -25.18 -8.77 17.64
C SER A 462 -23.88 -8.84 16.80
N GLN A 463 -23.82 -9.74 15.80
CA GLN A 463 -22.71 -9.78 14.84
C GLN A 463 -22.64 -8.53 13.95
N HIS A 464 -23.79 -8.01 13.50
CA HIS A 464 -23.83 -6.77 12.72
C HIS A 464 -23.49 -5.54 13.56
N GLU A 465 -23.96 -5.44 14.81
CA GLU A 465 -23.60 -4.37 15.75
C GLU A 465 -22.08 -4.33 15.99
N ALA A 466 -21.45 -5.49 16.24
CA ALA A 466 -20.01 -5.60 16.41
C ALA A 466 -19.25 -5.17 15.14
N LYS A 467 -19.75 -5.53 13.95
CA LYS A 467 -19.16 -5.13 12.67
C LYS A 467 -19.31 -3.63 12.41
N ILE A 468 -20.48 -3.05 12.69
CA ILE A 468 -20.73 -1.60 12.58
C ILE A 468 -19.76 -0.84 13.50
N LYS A 469 -19.66 -1.24 14.77
CA LYS A 469 -18.74 -0.61 15.73
C LYS A 469 -17.29 -0.62 15.24
N SER A 470 -16.80 -1.76 14.75
CA SER A 470 -15.45 -1.88 14.19
C SER A 470 -15.23 -0.99 12.96
N LEU A 471 -16.23 -0.86 12.09
CA LEU A 471 -16.17 0.04 10.93
C LEU A 471 -16.23 1.52 11.33
N THR A 472 -17.00 1.89 12.34
CA THR A 472 -17.03 3.25 12.91
C THR A 472 -15.68 3.63 13.52
N GLU A 473 -15.06 2.74 14.32
CA GLU A 473 -13.72 2.95 14.88
C GLU A 473 -12.66 3.07 13.77
N TYR A 474 -12.76 2.28 12.69
CA TYR A 474 -11.88 2.43 11.53
C TYR A 474 -12.07 3.79 10.82
N LEU A 475 -13.32 4.21 10.60
CA LEU A 475 -13.64 5.49 9.95
C LEU A 475 -13.14 6.69 10.77
N GLN A 476 -13.31 6.68 12.08
CA GLN A 476 -12.76 7.70 12.99
C GLN A 476 -11.22 7.77 12.91
N ASN A 477 -10.54 6.63 12.84
CA ASN A 477 -9.07 6.60 12.66
C ASN A 477 -8.64 7.18 11.30
N VAL A 478 -9.42 6.97 10.24
CA VAL A 478 -9.16 7.56 8.91
C VAL A 478 -9.41 9.08 8.94
N GLU A 479 -10.50 9.55 9.54
CA GLU A 479 -10.83 10.97 9.66
C GLU A 479 -9.76 11.73 10.48
N HIS A 480 -9.29 11.14 11.59
CA HIS A 480 -8.19 11.70 12.38
C HIS A 480 -6.88 11.77 11.58
N LYS A 481 -6.54 10.73 10.82
CA LYS A 481 -5.35 10.71 9.95
C LYS A 481 -5.45 11.71 8.80
N LYS A 482 -6.65 11.96 8.27
CA LYS A 482 -6.94 13.00 7.28
C LYS A 482 -6.72 14.39 7.89
N ARG A 483 -7.29 14.68 9.07
CA ARG A 483 -7.10 15.97 9.78
C ARG A 483 -5.63 16.27 10.03
N GLN A 484 -4.84 15.28 10.46
CA GLN A 484 -3.38 15.44 10.63
C GLN A 484 -2.68 15.79 9.30
N LEU A 485 -3.07 15.17 8.18
CA LEU A 485 -2.49 15.47 6.87
C LEU A 485 -2.91 16.85 6.34
N GLU A 486 -4.10 17.34 6.70
CA GLU A 486 -4.56 18.70 6.41
C GLU A 486 -3.73 19.72 7.21
N GLU A 487 -3.50 19.49 8.52
CA GLU A 487 -2.62 20.30 9.36
C GLU A 487 -1.17 20.32 8.86
N ASP A 488 -0.62 19.16 8.46
CA ASP A 488 0.72 19.04 7.86
C ASP A 488 0.83 19.83 6.53
N VAL A 489 -0.25 19.87 5.73
CA VAL A 489 -0.30 20.61 4.46
C VAL A 489 -0.37 22.12 4.71
N ASP A 490 -1.17 22.57 5.66
CA ASP A 490 -1.26 23.98 6.03
C ASP A 490 0.06 24.50 6.62
N SER A 491 0.73 23.72 7.45
CA SER A 491 2.06 24.04 7.98
C SER A 491 3.10 24.18 6.86
N LEU A 492 3.14 23.22 5.91
CA LEU A 492 4.04 23.29 4.75
C LEU A 492 3.72 24.49 3.84
N ASN A 493 2.45 24.84 3.65
CA ASN A 493 2.05 26.03 2.90
C ASN A 493 2.52 27.31 3.59
N GLU A 494 2.47 27.38 4.94
CA GLU A 494 2.97 28.53 5.70
C GLU A 494 4.50 28.69 5.54
N GLU A 495 5.26 27.60 5.58
CA GLU A 495 6.70 27.61 5.30
C GLU A 495 7.01 28.05 3.86
N LEU A 496 6.27 27.54 2.87
CA LEU A 496 6.46 27.89 1.46
C LEU A 496 6.20 29.39 1.22
N VAL A 497 5.19 29.96 1.87
CA VAL A 497 4.91 31.40 1.84
C VAL A 497 6.01 32.22 2.54
N LYS A 498 6.55 31.74 3.67
CA LYS A 498 7.69 32.39 4.36
C LYS A 498 8.95 32.42 3.47
N ILE A 499 9.30 31.30 2.86
CA ILE A 499 10.47 31.18 1.96
C ILE A 499 10.29 32.08 0.73
N SER A 500 9.13 32.03 0.06
CA SER A 500 8.87 32.87 -1.12
C SER A 500 8.86 34.37 -0.79
N ALA A 501 8.46 34.76 0.41
CA ALA A 501 8.58 36.14 0.89
C ALA A 501 10.05 36.55 1.12
N GLN A 502 10.86 35.67 1.74
CA GLN A 502 12.30 35.91 1.96
C GLN A 502 13.07 36.01 0.64
N GLU A 503 12.80 35.15 -0.34
CA GLU A 503 13.42 35.20 -1.67
C GLU A 503 13.12 36.51 -2.40
N LYS A 504 11.87 37.01 -2.32
CA LYS A 504 11.50 38.29 -2.93
C LYS A 504 12.17 39.49 -2.26
N VAL A 505 12.29 39.49 -0.94
CA VAL A 505 13.02 40.54 -0.20
C VAL A 505 14.50 40.54 -0.59
N HIS A 506 15.17 39.39 -0.59
CA HIS A 506 16.58 39.30 -0.98
C HIS A 506 16.85 39.57 -2.47
N ALA A 507 15.88 39.31 -3.35
CA ALA A 507 15.98 39.71 -4.75
C ALA A 507 15.94 41.24 -4.90
N MET A 508 15.01 41.92 -4.21
CA MET A 508 14.88 43.38 -4.24
C MET A 508 16.03 44.10 -3.53
N GLU A 509 16.69 43.49 -2.53
CA GLU A 509 17.89 44.04 -1.88
C GLU A 509 19.14 44.03 -2.79
N LYS A 510 19.14 43.24 -3.87
CA LYS A 510 20.27 43.18 -4.83
C LYS A 510 20.16 44.18 -6.00
N GLU A 511 18.99 44.77 -6.23
CA GLU A 511 18.79 45.78 -7.29
C GLU A 511 18.55 47.17 -6.67
N SER A 512 19.61 47.98 -6.62
CA SER A 512 19.59 49.27 -5.93
C SER A 512 18.95 50.41 -6.75
N GLU A 513 17.62 50.47 -6.80
CA GLU A 513 16.87 51.69 -7.16
C GLU A 513 15.81 52.03 -6.10
N ILE A 514 16.26 52.74 -5.06
CA ILE A 514 15.57 52.90 -3.76
C ILE A 514 14.27 53.73 -3.81
N GLN A 515 13.96 54.42 -4.92
CA GLN A 515 12.73 55.21 -5.06
C GLN A 515 11.59 54.46 -5.78
N SER A 516 11.88 53.64 -6.80
CA SER A 516 10.88 52.77 -7.44
C SER A 516 10.49 51.59 -6.53
N ALA A 517 11.47 51.03 -5.82
CA ALA A 517 11.28 49.85 -4.97
C ALA A 517 10.23 50.05 -3.87
N ASN A 518 10.06 51.26 -3.32
CA ASN A 518 9.06 51.53 -2.28
C ASN A 518 7.62 51.52 -2.81
N GLU A 519 7.36 52.09 -3.99
CA GLU A 519 6.02 52.07 -4.59
C GLU A 519 5.61 50.65 -5.03
N VAL A 520 6.55 49.89 -5.60
CA VAL A 520 6.35 48.48 -5.96
C VAL A 520 6.14 47.63 -4.71
N LYS A 521 6.93 47.85 -3.65
CA LYS A 521 6.76 47.19 -2.35
C LYS A 521 5.38 47.49 -1.75
N GLU A 522 4.93 48.74 -1.74
CA GLU A 522 3.61 49.11 -1.20
C GLU A 522 2.46 48.51 -2.04
N ALA A 523 2.62 48.42 -3.36
CA ALA A 523 1.67 47.75 -4.23
C ALA A 523 1.61 46.23 -3.99
N VAL A 524 2.76 45.57 -3.85
CA VAL A 524 2.86 44.14 -3.52
C VAL A 524 2.34 43.85 -2.11
N GLU A 525 2.62 44.70 -1.12
CA GLU A 525 2.07 44.60 0.23
C GLU A 525 0.54 44.77 0.23
N LYS A 526 -0.01 45.74 -0.52
CA LYS A 526 -1.47 45.88 -0.71
C LYS A 526 -2.09 44.67 -1.41
N GLN A 527 -1.42 44.10 -2.41
CA GLN A 527 -1.90 42.90 -3.11
C GLN A 527 -1.86 41.66 -2.19
N ILE A 528 -0.79 41.48 -1.40
CA ILE A 528 -0.68 40.43 -0.38
C ILE A 528 -1.74 40.62 0.72
N HIS A 529 -1.98 41.86 1.16
CA HIS A 529 -3.01 42.16 2.17
C HIS A 529 -4.41 41.86 1.64
N SER A 530 -4.72 42.23 0.40
CA SER A 530 -5.98 41.91 -0.27
C SER A 530 -6.19 40.40 -0.43
N HIS A 531 -5.15 39.66 -0.85
CA HIS A 531 -5.22 38.20 -0.98
C HIS A 531 -5.35 37.51 0.39
N ARG A 532 -4.68 38.04 1.43
CA ARG A 532 -4.85 37.60 2.82
C ARG A 532 -6.26 37.87 3.33
N GLU A 533 -6.83 39.06 3.14
CA GLU A 533 -8.22 39.34 3.52
C GLU A 533 -9.22 38.42 2.80
N ALA A 534 -9.01 38.16 1.51
CA ALA A 534 -9.85 37.26 0.72
C ALA A 534 -9.82 35.82 1.28
N HIS A 535 -8.62 35.28 1.53
CA HIS A 535 -8.48 33.98 2.19
C HIS A 535 -9.01 33.98 3.63
N GLN A 536 -8.78 35.03 4.41
CA GLN A 536 -9.27 35.14 5.79
C GLN A 536 -10.81 35.11 5.82
N LYS A 537 -11.47 35.80 4.87
CA LYS A 537 -12.94 35.76 4.71
C LYS A 537 -13.44 34.40 4.25
N GLN A 538 -12.74 33.74 3.32
CA GLN A 538 -13.11 32.40 2.87
C GLN A 538 -12.91 31.34 3.96
N ILE A 539 -11.83 31.42 4.74
CA ILE A 539 -11.57 30.58 5.92
C ILE A 539 -12.59 30.86 7.03
N SER A 540 -12.99 32.12 7.26
CA SER A 540 -14.09 32.44 8.18
C SER A 540 -15.38 31.77 7.75
N SER A 541 -15.80 31.94 6.49
CA SER A 541 -17.01 31.32 5.96
C SER A 541 -17.00 29.79 6.06
N LEU A 542 -15.85 29.16 5.82
CA LEU A 542 -15.70 27.72 5.97
C LEU A 542 -15.72 27.27 7.44
N ARG A 543 -15.19 28.09 8.38
CA ARG A 543 -15.28 27.83 9.82
C ARG A 543 -16.71 27.97 10.34
N ASP A 544 -17.44 29.00 9.91
CA ASP A 544 -18.85 29.20 10.26
C ASP A 544 -19.73 28.05 9.73
N GLU A 545 -19.41 27.55 8.52
CA GLU A 545 -20.06 26.36 7.95
C GLU A 545 -19.65 25.06 8.67
N LEU A 546 -18.41 24.94 9.15
CA LEU A 546 -17.98 23.81 9.98
C LEU A 546 -18.64 23.81 11.36
N GLU A 547 -18.70 24.96 12.03
CA GLU A 547 -19.33 25.11 13.36
C GLU A 547 -20.83 24.79 13.30
N THR A 548 -21.53 25.24 12.25
CA THR A 548 -22.94 24.87 12.04
C THR A 548 -23.14 23.38 11.75
N LYS A 549 -22.18 22.70 11.12
CA LYS A 549 -22.21 21.24 10.94
C LYS A 549 -21.86 20.47 12.22
N GLU A 550 -20.86 20.90 12.99
CA GLU A 550 -20.52 20.32 14.29
C GLU A 550 -21.69 20.46 15.28
N LYS A 551 -22.39 21.59 15.26
CA LYS A 551 -23.59 21.81 16.08
C LYS A 551 -24.72 20.84 15.70
N LEU A 552 -25.00 20.68 14.40
CA LEU A 552 -25.98 19.71 13.92
C LEU A 552 -25.60 18.25 14.27
N ILE A 553 -24.30 17.90 14.23
CA ILE A 553 -23.80 16.59 14.65
C ILE A 553 -24.02 16.40 16.16
N THR A 554 -23.78 17.44 16.96
CA THR A 554 -23.99 17.42 18.43
C THR A 554 -25.47 17.25 18.77
N ASP A 555 -26.36 18.01 18.12
CA ASP A 555 -27.82 17.90 18.29
C ASP A 555 -28.33 16.48 17.93
N LEU A 556 -27.80 15.90 16.84
CA LEU A 556 -28.12 14.53 16.43
C LEU A 556 -27.58 13.48 17.40
N GLN A 557 -26.38 13.69 17.97
CA GLN A 557 -25.80 12.80 18.98
C GLN A 557 -26.62 12.84 20.27
N GLU A 558 -27.02 14.02 20.78
CA GLU A 558 -27.91 14.13 21.94
C GLU A 558 -29.23 13.39 21.71
N TYR A 559 -29.82 13.53 20.52
CA TYR A 559 -31.06 12.83 20.16
C TYR A 559 -30.90 11.29 20.17
N ASP A 560 -29.79 10.78 19.63
CA ASP A 560 -29.49 9.35 19.60
C ASP A 560 -29.18 8.80 21.01
N THR A 561 -28.45 9.58 21.83
CA THR A 561 -28.24 9.24 23.25
C THR A 561 -29.58 9.18 24.01
N HIS A 562 -30.51 10.10 23.73
CA HIS A 562 -31.82 10.14 24.36
C HIS A 562 -32.71 8.95 23.95
N ILE A 563 -32.70 8.56 22.67
CA ILE A 563 -33.36 7.34 22.18
C ILE A 563 -32.77 6.09 22.85
N SER A 564 -31.44 6.00 22.93
CA SER A 564 -30.74 4.89 23.59
C SER A 564 -31.11 4.77 25.07
N PHE A 565 -31.18 5.89 25.80
CA PHE A 565 -31.58 5.90 27.20
C PHE A 565 -33.04 5.47 27.39
N TYR A 566 -33.96 5.94 26.54
CA TYR A 566 -35.36 5.50 26.54
C TYR A 566 -35.50 4.00 26.26
N SER A 567 -34.80 3.49 25.24
CA SER A 567 -34.76 2.06 24.90
C SER A 567 -34.26 1.22 26.08
N HIS A 568 -33.15 1.62 26.69
CA HIS A 568 -32.59 0.92 27.85
C HIS A 568 -33.55 0.94 29.06
N HIS A 569 -34.24 2.05 29.30
CA HIS A 569 -35.21 2.18 30.40
C HIS A 569 -36.44 1.28 30.19
N VAL A 570 -36.93 1.17 28.95
CA VAL A 570 -38.03 0.27 28.57
C VAL A 570 -37.60 -1.21 28.72
N VAL A 571 -36.42 -1.59 28.23
CA VAL A 571 -35.89 -2.96 28.38
C VAL A 571 -35.71 -3.32 29.86
N TYR A 572 -35.13 -2.44 30.66
CA TYR A 572 -34.91 -2.66 32.09
C TYR A 572 -36.24 -2.80 32.86
N SER A 573 -37.22 -1.93 32.58
CA SER A 573 -38.56 -1.98 33.18
C SER A 573 -39.28 -3.29 32.83
N ASN A 574 -39.23 -3.71 31.55
CA ASN A 574 -39.81 -4.97 31.10
C ASN A 574 -39.13 -6.19 31.77
N ASN A 575 -37.81 -6.15 31.97
CA ASN A 575 -37.10 -7.22 32.67
C ASN A 575 -37.53 -7.31 34.14
N ILE A 576 -37.65 -6.19 34.85
CA ILE A 576 -38.17 -6.16 36.24
C ILE A 576 -39.60 -6.72 36.31
N ILE A 577 -40.49 -6.31 35.39
CA ILE A 577 -41.87 -6.82 35.33
C ILE A 577 -41.86 -8.34 35.10
N PHE A 578 -41.02 -8.84 34.18
CA PHE A 578 -40.88 -10.26 33.90
C PHE A 578 -40.35 -11.05 35.11
N GLN A 579 -39.34 -10.56 35.82
CA GLN A 579 -38.82 -11.20 37.04
C GLN A 579 -39.86 -11.22 38.16
N LEU A 580 -40.62 -10.13 38.36
CA LEU A 580 -41.72 -10.07 39.33
C LEU A 580 -42.86 -11.03 38.98
N PHE A 581 -43.18 -11.19 37.68
CA PHE A 581 -44.17 -12.15 37.22
C PHE A 581 -43.70 -13.59 37.46
N LYS A 582 -42.45 -13.91 37.09
CA LYS A 582 -41.82 -15.21 37.31
C LYS A 582 -41.74 -15.58 38.79
N ALA A 583 -41.43 -14.62 39.67
CA ALA A 583 -41.44 -14.82 41.12
C ALA A 583 -42.85 -15.11 41.66
N LYS A 584 -43.88 -14.42 41.17
CA LYS A 584 -45.28 -14.70 41.51
C LYS A 584 -45.73 -16.09 41.05
N GLU A 585 -45.40 -16.50 39.83
CA GLU A 585 -45.73 -17.85 39.34
C GLU A 585 -45.03 -18.94 40.14
N LEU A 586 -43.72 -18.78 40.42
CA LEU A 586 -42.97 -19.72 41.26
C LEU A 586 -43.55 -19.82 42.68
N GLN A 587 -43.95 -18.70 43.29
CA GLN A 587 -44.62 -18.72 44.59
C GLN A 587 -45.99 -19.40 44.54
N THR A 588 -46.75 -19.20 43.45
CA THR A 588 -48.06 -19.84 43.24
C THR A 588 -47.91 -21.35 43.04
N LEU A 589 -46.93 -21.79 42.25
CA LEU A 589 -46.57 -23.20 42.09
C LEU A 589 -46.06 -23.82 43.39
N HIS A 590 -45.29 -23.09 44.20
CA HIS A 590 -44.86 -23.54 45.52
C HIS A 590 -46.05 -23.74 46.47
N ASN A 591 -46.99 -22.80 46.49
CA ASN A 591 -48.21 -22.89 47.30
C ASN A 591 -49.11 -24.04 46.84
N LEU A 592 -49.30 -24.23 45.53
CA LEU A 592 -50.03 -25.36 44.95
C LEU A 592 -49.36 -26.70 45.26
N ARG A 593 -48.03 -26.79 45.16
CA ARG A 593 -47.27 -27.98 45.58
C ARG A 593 -47.45 -28.27 47.07
N LYS A 594 -47.45 -27.24 47.93
CA LYS A 594 -47.64 -27.40 49.37
C LYS A 594 -49.05 -27.92 49.69
N LEU A 595 -50.08 -27.36 49.04
CA LEU A 595 -51.46 -27.86 49.14
C LEU A 595 -51.59 -29.29 48.64
N PHE A 596 -51.00 -29.62 47.48
CA PHE A 596 -51.04 -30.97 46.92
C PHE A 596 -50.33 -32.00 47.82
N VAL A 597 -49.18 -31.65 48.40
CA VAL A 597 -48.47 -32.50 49.36
C VAL A 597 -49.26 -32.67 50.66
N GLN A 598 -49.92 -31.62 51.17
CA GLN A 598 -50.80 -31.74 52.34
C GLN A 598 -52.01 -32.63 52.06
N ASP A 599 -52.70 -32.41 50.93
CA ASP A 599 -53.86 -33.18 50.50
C ASP A 599 -53.51 -34.67 50.29
N LEU A 600 -52.38 -34.93 49.62
CA LEU A 600 -51.85 -36.28 49.43
C LEU A 600 -51.42 -36.91 50.76
N ALA A 601 -50.84 -36.16 51.70
CA ALA A 601 -50.56 -36.64 53.05
C ALA A 601 -51.84 -36.95 53.85
N THR A 602 -52.90 -36.13 53.75
CA THR A 602 -54.21 -36.44 54.37
C THR A 602 -54.90 -37.63 53.72
N ARG A 603 -54.74 -37.84 52.41
CA ARG A 603 -55.27 -39.02 51.72
C ARG A 603 -54.51 -40.29 52.07
N VAL A 604 -53.17 -40.24 52.12
CA VAL A 604 -52.34 -41.36 52.61
C VAL A 604 -52.64 -41.67 54.08
N LYS A 605 -52.91 -40.66 54.92
CA LYS A 605 -53.30 -40.88 56.31
C LYS A 605 -54.71 -41.49 56.43
N LYS A 606 -55.68 -41.05 55.63
CA LYS A 606 -57.00 -41.69 55.55
C LYS A 606 -56.96 -43.11 54.99
N SER A 607 -56.10 -43.40 54.01
CA SER A 607 -55.89 -44.75 53.48
C SER A 607 -54.92 -45.61 54.31
N ALA A 608 -54.45 -45.12 55.45
CA ALA A 608 -53.71 -45.91 56.44
C ALA A 608 -54.57 -46.27 57.66
N GLU A 609 -55.74 -45.62 57.82
CA GLU A 609 -56.76 -45.96 58.82
C GLU A 609 -57.83 -46.92 58.26
N MET A 610 -57.81 -47.20 56.96
CA MET A 610 -58.62 -48.24 56.30
C MET A 610 -57.72 -49.01 55.33
N ASP A 611 -57.76 -50.35 55.43
CA ASP A 611 -57.04 -51.39 54.67
C ASP A 611 -55.77 -51.95 55.33
N SER A 612 -55.98 -52.69 56.42
CA SER A 612 -55.18 -53.87 56.74
C SER A 612 -55.56 -55.01 55.79
N ASP A 613 -54.56 -55.61 55.14
CA ASP A 613 -54.63 -56.86 54.37
C ASP A 613 -55.55 -56.90 53.13
N GLU A 614 -55.06 -56.46 51.96
CA GLU A 614 -55.22 -57.33 50.79
C GLU A 614 -54.06 -57.30 49.78
N THR A 615 -53.71 -58.51 49.35
CA THR A 615 -52.60 -58.90 48.48
C THR A 615 -52.86 -58.51 47.01
N GLY A 616 -51.85 -58.00 46.30
CA GLY A 616 -51.78 -58.16 44.84
C GLY A 616 -51.51 -56.91 43.99
N GLY A 617 -50.24 -56.49 43.91
CA GLY A 617 -49.81 -55.47 42.95
C GLY A 617 -50.02 -55.93 41.49
N SER A 618 -51.04 -55.38 40.83
CA SER A 618 -51.46 -55.71 39.46
C SER A 618 -50.31 -55.67 38.44
N ALA A 619 -50.36 -56.56 37.44
CA ALA A 619 -49.37 -56.64 36.36
C ALA A 619 -49.18 -55.29 35.62
N ALA A 620 -50.25 -54.49 35.50
CA ALA A 620 -50.19 -53.15 34.91
C ALA A 620 -49.36 -52.17 35.76
N GLN A 621 -49.36 -52.32 37.09
CA GLN A 621 -48.56 -51.49 38.00
C GLN A 621 -47.07 -51.85 37.91
N LYS A 622 -46.74 -53.16 37.80
CA LYS A 622 -45.36 -53.61 37.55
C LYS A 622 -44.83 -53.13 36.19
N GLN A 623 -45.62 -53.20 35.12
CA GLN A 623 -45.24 -52.61 33.82
C GLN A 623 -45.02 -51.10 33.90
N LYS A 624 -45.87 -50.37 34.64
CA LYS A 624 -45.74 -48.91 34.78
C LYS A 624 -44.50 -48.51 35.61
N ILE A 625 -44.15 -49.27 36.63
CA ILE A 625 -42.90 -49.09 37.39
C ILE A 625 -41.69 -49.34 36.46
N SER A 626 -41.65 -50.48 35.76
CA SER A 626 -40.57 -50.81 34.83
C SER A 626 -40.39 -49.79 33.70
N PHE A 627 -41.49 -49.22 33.19
CA PHE A 627 -41.44 -48.13 32.21
C PHE A 627 -40.86 -46.84 32.79
N LEU A 628 -41.19 -46.48 34.04
CA LEU A 628 -40.63 -45.31 34.71
C LEU A 628 -39.16 -45.49 35.06
N GLU A 629 -38.75 -46.68 35.48
CA GLU A 629 -37.34 -47.04 35.75
C GLU A 629 -36.49 -46.93 34.48
N ASN A 630 -36.96 -47.47 33.34
CA ASN A 630 -36.25 -47.38 32.07
C ASN A 630 -36.12 -45.93 31.57
N ASN A 631 -37.18 -45.12 31.68
CA ASN A 631 -37.10 -43.68 31.36
C ASN A 631 -36.14 -42.92 32.29
N LEU A 632 -36.12 -43.26 33.59
CA LEU A 632 -35.18 -42.66 34.55
C LEU A 632 -33.73 -43.04 34.24
N GLU A 633 -33.48 -44.29 33.81
CA GLU A 633 -32.17 -44.76 33.40
C GLU A 633 -31.69 -44.06 32.10
N GLN A 634 -32.59 -43.89 31.11
CA GLN A 634 -32.29 -43.14 29.89
C GLN A 634 -31.99 -41.67 30.19
N LEU A 635 -32.81 -41.00 31.01
CA LEU A 635 -32.58 -39.61 31.43
C LEU A 635 -31.24 -39.48 32.18
N THR A 636 -30.89 -40.46 33.00
CA THR A 636 -29.59 -40.52 33.71
C THR A 636 -28.42 -40.70 32.74
N LYS A 637 -28.57 -41.50 31.67
CA LYS A 637 -27.55 -41.66 30.62
C LYS A 637 -27.34 -40.37 29.84
N VAL A 638 -28.43 -39.69 29.44
CA VAL A 638 -28.36 -38.38 28.76
C VAL A 638 -27.71 -37.33 29.65
N HIS A 639 -28.08 -37.25 30.94
CA HIS A 639 -27.46 -36.34 31.89
C HIS A 639 -25.96 -36.61 32.07
N LYS A 640 -25.56 -37.89 32.21
CA LYS A 640 -24.14 -38.29 32.27
C LYS A 640 -23.37 -38.04 30.97
N GLN A 641 -24.04 -37.94 29.83
CA GLN A 641 -23.39 -37.55 28.57
C GLN A 641 -23.21 -36.02 28.52
N LEU A 642 -24.27 -35.25 28.74
CA LEU A 642 -24.21 -33.78 28.78
C LEU A 642 -23.21 -33.23 29.80
N VAL A 643 -23.02 -33.90 30.95
CA VAL A 643 -21.99 -33.53 31.94
C VAL A 643 -20.56 -33.79 31.43
N ARG A 644 -20.33 -34.85 30.64
CA ARG A 644 -19.03 -35.12 30.01
C ARG A 644 -18.76 -34.14 28.87
N ASP A 645 -19.74 -33.92 27.99
CA ASP A 645 -19.62 -32.98 26.87
C ASP A 645 -19.35 -31.54 27.40
N ASN A 646 -19.98 -31.15 28.52
CA ASN A 646 -19.68 -29.87 29.20
C ASN A 646 -18.27 -29.82 29.81
N ALA A 647 -17.71 -30.93 30.27
CA ALA A 647 -16.34 -30.98 30.77
C ALA A 647 -15.33 -30.83 29.63
N ASP A 648 -15.55 -31.53 28.51
CA ASP A 648 -14.71 -31.45 27.32
C ASP A 648 -14.74 -30.04 26.70
N LEU A 649 -15.94 -29.43 26.58
CA LEU A 649 -16.09 -28.04 26.13
C LEU A 649 -15.36 -27.05 27.04
N ARG A 650 -15.38 -27.24 28.36
CA ARG A 650 -14.61 -26.41 29.31
C ARG A 650 -13.08 -26.56 29.15
N CYS A 651 -12.60 -27.69 28.63
CA CYS A 651 -11.18 -27.89 28.33
C CYS A 651 -10.77 -27.38 26.93
N GLU A 652 -11.67 -27.34 25.96
CA GLU A 652 -11.40 -26.79 24.62
C GLU A 652 -11.52 -25.27 24.53
N LEU A 653 -12.47 -24.66 25.26
CA LEU A 653 -12.72 -23.22 25.19
C LEU A 653 -11.46 -22.36 25.46
N PRO A 654 -10.61 -22.63 26.48
CA PRO A 654 -9.35 -21.89 26.68
C PRO A 654 -8.32 -22.07 25.56
N LYS A 655 -8.33 -23.23 24.86
CA LYS A 655 -7.44 -23.48 23.71
C LYS A 655 -7.87 -22.65 22.51
N LEU A 656 -9.18 -22.57 22.26
CA LEU A 656 -9.76 -21.73 21.22
C LEU A 656 -9.51 -20.24 21.49
N GLU A 657 -9.69 -19.78 22.73
CA GLU A 657 -9.35 -18.40 23.12
C GLU A 657 -7.86 -18.07 22.93
N LYS A 658 -6.95 -19.01 23.25
CA LYS A 658 -5.51 -18.81 23.05
C LYS A 658 -5.15 -18.73 21.57
N ARG A 659 -5.78 -19.57 20.72
CA ARG A 659 -5.64 -19.49 19.26
C ARG A 659 -6.19 -18.16 18.72
N LEU A 660 -7.35 -17.72 19.18
CA LEU A 660 -7.99 -16.47 18.76
C LEU A 660 -7.12 -15.25 19.09
N ARG A 661 -6.56 -15.19 20.31
CA ARG A 661 -5.60 -14.15 20.72
C ARG A 661 -4.36 -14.12 19.83
N ALA A 662 -3.71 -15.26 19.61
CA ALA A 662 -2.54 -15.34 18.72
C ALA A 662 -2.85 -14.92 17.27
N THR A 663 -4.05 -15.23 16.76
CA THR A 663 -4.47 -14.72 15.43
C THR A 663 -4.73 -13.21 15.43
N ALA A 664 -5.32 -12.65 16.49
CA ALA A 664 -5.55 -11.20 16.60
C ALA A 664 -4.23 -10.41 16.70
N GLU A 665 -3.26 -10.91 17.47
CA GLU A 665 -1.92 -10.34 17.55
C GLU A 665 -1.20 -10.38 16.19
N ARG A 666 -1.32 -11.49 15.45
CA ARG A 666 -0.75 -11.60 14.10
C ARG A 666 -1.40 -10.64 13.10
N VAL A 667 -2.72 -10.45 13.16
CA VAL A 667 -3.45 -9.48 12.32
C VAL A 667 -2.96 -8.07 12.63
N LYS A 668 -2.92 -7.67 13.90
CA LYS A 668 -2.42 -6.36 14.34
C LYS A 668 -0.98 -6.07 13.87
N ALA A 669 -0.10 -7.07 13.91
CA ALA A 669 1.27 -6.94 13.40
C ALA A 669 1.31 -6.72 11.88
N LEU A 670 0.48 -7.45 11.11
CA LEU A 670 0.36 -7.29 9.65
C LEU A 670 -0.25 -5.95 9.26
N GLU A 671 -1.24 -5.45 10.01
CA GLU A 671 -1.84 -4.13 9.82
C GLU A 671 -0.81 -3.01 10.06
N SER A 672 0.00 -3.13 11.11
CA SER A 672 1.09 -2.18 11.40
C SER A 672 2.12 -2.15 10.25
N ALA A 673 2.56 -3.32 9.79
CA ALA A 673 3.49 -3.42 8.67
C ALA A 673 2.90 -2.86 7.36
N LEU A 674 1.60 -3.09 7.09
CA LEU A 674 0.90 -2.55 5.92
C LEU A 674 0.77 -1.02 5.99
N LYS A 675 0.51 -0.47 7.18
CA LYS A 675 0.49 0.99 7.41
C LYS A 675 1.85 1.61 7.13
N GLU A 676 2.92 1.04 7.68
CA GLU A 676 4.28 1.51 7.48
C GLU A 676 4.73 1.43 6.01
N ALA A 677 4.39 0.33 5.31
CA ALA A 677 4.63 0.19 3.88
C ALA A 677 3.89 1.26 3.04
N LYS A 678 2.63 1.57 3.39
CA LYS A 678 1.86 2.66 2.75
C LYS A 678 2.48 4.03 3.01
N GLU A 679 2.91 4.32 4.23
CA GLU A 679 3.55 5.60 4.58
C GLU A 679 4.92 5.78 3.90
N ASN A 680 5.72 4.71 3.78
CA ASN A 680 6.94 4.70 2.97
C ASN A 680 6.63 4.98 1.48
N ALA A 681 5.70 4.23 0.87
CA ALA A 681 5.31 4.42 -0.54
C ALA A 681 4.62 5.78 -0.84
N ALA A 682 4.05 6.43 0.18
CA ALA A 682 3.55 7.80 0.08
C ALA A 682 4.70 8.83 0.13
N ARG A 683 5.69 8.65 1.02
CA ARG A 683 6.90 9.47 1.08
C ARG A 683 7.71 9.40 -0.22
N ASP A 684 7.86 8.21 -0.80
CA ASP A 684 8.57 8.04 -2.07
C ASP A 684 7.81 8.70 -3.23
N ARG A 685 6.48 8.53 -3.31
CA ARG A 685 5.66 9.26 -4.29
C ARG A 685 5.75 10.79 -4.13
N LYS A 686 5.78 11.32 -2.90
CA LYS A 686 5.98 12.75 -2.65
C LYS A 686 7.35 13.20 -3.18
N ARG A 687 8.43 12.45 -2.94
CA ARG A 687 9.77 12.73 -3.49
C ARG A 687 9.82 12.72 -5.01
N TYR A 688 9.25 11.69 -5.65
CA TYR A 688 9.16 11.63 -7.11
C TYR A 688 8.35 12.79 -7.69
N GLN A 689 7.22 13.16 -7.07
CA GLN A 689 6.41 14.28 -7.51
C GLN A 689 7.17 15.61 -7.41
N THR A 690 7.88 15.87 -6.30
CA THR A 690 8.72 17.06 -6.14
C THR A 690 9.81 17.14 -7.21
N GLU A 691 10.50 16.03 -7.52
CA GLU A 691 11.53 16.04 -8.58
C GLU A 691 10.92 16.20 -9.98
N VAL A 692 9.76 15.60 -10.26
CA VAL A 692 9.01 15.78 -11.51
C VAL A 692 8.58 17.24 -11.69
N ASP A 693 8.08 17.90 -10.66
CA ASP A 693 7.63 19.30 -10.76
C ASP A 693 8.81 20.26 -10.86
N ARG A 694 9.92 19.98 -10.19
CA ARG A 694 11.21 20.66 -10.38
C ARG A 694 11.70 20.56 -11.83
N ILE A 695 11.60 19.38 -12.45
CA ILE A 695 11.93 19.17 -13.87
C ILE A 695 10.96 19.96 -14.77
N LYS A 696 9.64 19.94 -14.50
CA LYS A 696 8.65 20.74 -15.27
C LYS A 696 8.90 22.24 -15.16
N GLU A 697 9.35 22.72 -14.01
CA GLU A 697 9.66 24.13 -13.79
C GLU A 697 10.95 24.54 -14.52
N ALA A 698 12.01 23.74 -14.43
CA ALA A 698 13.22 23.92 -15.22
C ALA A 698 12.94 23.90 -16.74
N VAL A 699 12.04 23.04 -17.21
CA VAL A 699 11.58 23.00 -18.61
C VAL A 699 10.74 24.23 -18.97
N ARG A 700 9.83 24.69 -18.09
CA ARG A 700 9.05 25.94 -18.31
C ARG A 700 9.95 27.16 -18.39
N ALA A 701 10.90 27.33 -17.47
CA ALA A 701 11.88 28.41 -17.49
C ALA A 701 12.71 28.38 -18.78
N LYS A 702 13.18 27.21 -19.21
CA LYS A 702 13.94 27.04 -20.46
C LYS A 702 13.12 27.31 -21.72
N ASN A 703 11.81 27.01 -21.70
CA ASN A 703 10.88 27.32 -22.79
C ASN A 703 10.49 28.82 -22.83
N MET A 704 10.37 29.49 -21.68
CA MET A 704 10.21 30.94 -21.62
C MET A 704 11.46 31.68 -22.10
N ALA A 705 12.66 31.23 -21.70
CA ALA A 705 13.94 31.78 -22.20
C ALA A 705 14.11 31.60 -23.72
N ARG A 706 13.52 30.58 -24.33
CA ARG A 706 13.45 30.40 -25.79
C ARG A 706 12.43 31.29 -26.50
N ARG A 707 11.59 32.02 -25.77
CA ARG A 707 10.56 32.90 -26.33
C ARG A 707 11.02 34.37 -26.46
N GLY A 708 12.32 34.56 -26.70
CA GLY A 708 12.89 35.85 -27.11
C GLY A 708 12.94 35.99 -28.64
N HIS A 709 12.34 37.05 -29.17
CA HIS A 709 12.53 37.56 -30.54
C HIS A 709 12.15 36.63 -31.71
N SER A 710 10.86 36.28 -31.82
CA SER A 710 10.28 36.00 -33.15
C SER A 710 9.94 37.32 -33.86
N ALA A 711 10.71 37.70 -34.88
CA ALA A 711 10.43 38.88 -35.69
C ALA A 711 9.05 38.76 -36.37
N GLN A 712 8.22 39.80 -36.25
CA GLN A 712 6.94 39.88 -36.95
C GLN A 712 7.18 40.21 -38.43
N ILE A 713 7.30 39.18 -39.26
CA ILE A 713 7.30 39.33 -40.71
C ILE A 713 5.92 39.80 -41.16
N ALA A 714 5.85 41.00 -41.73
CA ALA A 714 4.62 41.59 -42.24
C ALA A 714 4.06 40.76 -43.41
N LYS A 715 2.73 40.55 -43.42
CA LYS A 715 2.03 39.91 -44.53
C LYS A 715 1.95 40.89 -45.73
N PRO A 716 2.10 40.43 -46.99
CA PRO A 716 1.94 41.30 -48.15
C PRO A 716 0.51 41.86 -48.25
N ILE A 717 0.42 43.16 -48.51
CA ILE A 717 -0.85 43.88 -48.69
C ILE A 717 -1.40 43.57 -50.08
N ARG A 718 -2.67 43.12 -50.17
CA ARG A 718 -3.46 43.22 -51.41
C ARG A 718 -4.13 44.59 -51.46
N PRO A 719 -4.18 45.27 -52.63
CA PRO A 719 -4.79 46.59 -52.73
C PRO A 719 -6.33 46.51 -52.71
N GLY A 720 -6.98 47.29 -51.84
CA GLY A 720 -8.45 47.46 -51.86
C GLY A 720 -9.08 48.02 -50.58
N GLN A 721 -9.59 49.26 -50.67
CA GLN A 721 -10.70 49.85 -49.88
C GLN A 721 -10.50 50.24 -48.38
N GLN A 722 -10.03 51.49 -48.22
CA GLN A 722 -10.49 52.64 -47.41
C GLN A 722 -11.09 52.56 -45.96
N PRO A 723 -10.96 53.66 -45.16
CA PRO A 723 -11.14 53.65 -43.69
C PRO A 723 -12.21 54.62 -43.12
N VAL A 724 -12.68 54.36 -41.88
CA VAL A 724 -13.32 55.34 -40.96
C VAL A 724 -13.00 54.89 -39.51
N ALA A 725 -12.02 55.49 -38.82
CA ALA A 725 -12.11 56.66 -37.91
C ALA A 725 -12.65 56.37 -36.48
N SER A 726 -11.84 56.75 -35.48
CA SER A 726 -12.09 56.81 -34.02
C SER A 726 -13.03 58.02 -33.65
N PRO A 727 -13.38 58.38 -32.37
CA PRO A 727 -12.68 58.12 -31.09
C PRO A 727 -13.47 58.02 -29.74
N THR A 728 -12.72 57.75 -28.65
CA THR A 728 -12.84 58.22 -27.23
C THR A 728 -14.13 58.09 -26.37
N HIS A 729 -14.00 57.38 -25.23
CA HIS A 729 -14.31 57.74 -23.80
C HIS A 729 -15.57 58.58 -23.42
N PRO A 730 -16.10 58.50 -22.15
CA PRO A 730 -16.20 57.36 -21.22
C PRO A 730 -17.52 57.31 -20.37
N SER A 731 -17.60 56.30 -19.48
CA SER A 731 -18.22 56.33 -18.12
C SER A 731 -19.74 56.07 -17.90
N VAL A 732 -20.05 55.69 -16.64
CA VAL A 732 -21.33 55.79 -15.89
C VAL A 732 -22.30 54.57 -15.83
N VAL A 733 -22.16 53.79 -14.73
CA VAL A 733 -23.18 53.46 -13.67
C VAL A 733 -24.32 52.42 -13.91
N ARG A 734 -24.46 51.51 -12.90
CA ARG A 734 -25.61 50.63 -12.51
C ARG A 734 -26.06 49.56 -13.53
N GLY A 735 -26.65 48.44 -13.10
CA GLY A 735 -26.94 47.95 -11.74
C GLY A 735 -28.24 47.12 -11.70
N GLY A 736 -28.31 46.10 -10.85
CA GLY A 736 -29.41 45.13 -10.80
C GLY A 736 -29.29 44.06 -11.90
N GLY A 737 -29.66 42.79 -11.70
CA GLY A 737 -30.50 42.22 -10.65
C GLY A 737 -31.73 41.60 -11.30
N GLY A 738 -31.71 40.28 -11.53
CA GLY A 738 -32.76 39.60 -12.30
C GLY A 738 -32.60 38.09 -12.28
N VAL A 739 -33.31 37.44 -11.35
CA VAL A 739 -33.46 35.98 -11.26
C VAL A 739 -34.22 35.46 -12.49
N LEU A 740 -33.83 34.30 -13.03
CA LEU A 740 -34.78 33.39 -13.67
C LEU A 740 -34.25 31.94 -13.71
N TYR A 741 -35.06 31.02 -13.19
CA TYR A 741 -34.91 29.57 -13.36
C TYR A 741 -35.13 29.16 -14.82
N GLN A 742 -34.43 28.13 -15.31
CA GLN A 742 -35.11 26.96 -15.89
C GLN A 742 -34.22 25.73 -16.14
N ASN A 743 -34.85 24.55 -16.03
CA ASN A 743 -34.32 23.23 -16.37
C ASN A 743 -33.91 23.11 -17.84
N SER A 744 -32.94 22.23 -18.12
CA SER A 744 -32.83 21.58 -19.43
C SER A 744 -32.35 20.12 -19.31
N GLN A 745 -33.26 19.18 -19.62
CA GLN A 745 -32.85 17.84 -20.09
C GLN A 745 -32.44 17.94 -21.57
N PRO A 746 -31.42 17.19 -22.02
CA PRO A 746 -31.08 17.07 -23.43
C PRO A 746 -31.65 15.79 -24.07
N MET A 747 -32.22 15.93 -25.27
CA MET A 747 -32.58 14.84 -26.20
C MET A 747 -32.47 15.39 -27.65
N PRO A 748 -32.31 14.55 -28.70
CA PRO A 748 -31.01 14.50 -29.41
C PRO A 748 -31.15 14.83 -30.92
N ILE A 749 -30.33 14.18 -31.78
CA ILE A 749 -30.31 14.15 -33.27
C ILE A 749 -29.26 15.10 -33.90
N ARG A 750 -28.53 14.80 -34.99
CA ARG A 750 -27.98 13.55 -35.61
C ARG A 750 -27.18 13.95 -36.88
N GLY A 751 -26.07 13.25 -37.15
CA GLY A 751 -25.47 13.13 -38.49
C GLY A 751 -24.26 14.03 -38.76
N GLY A 752 -23.29 13.62 -39.59
CA GLY A 752 -23.13 12.33 -40.27
C GLY A 752 -22.04 12.38 -41.35
N GLY A 753 -21.25 11.31 -41.48
CA GLY A 753 -20.19 11.18 -42.49
C GLY A 753 -19.61 9.77 -42.45
N ALA A 754 -19.48 9.11 -43.60
CA ALA A 754 -19.28 7.67 -43.69
C ALA A 754 -18.18 7.26 -44.68
N LYS A 755 -17.83 5.96 -44.65
CA LYS A 755 -16.80 5.22 -45.43
C LYS A 755 -15.39 5.33 -44.81
N GLN A 756 -14.57 4.28 -44.83
CA GLN A 756 -14.62 3.06 -45.68
C GLN A 756 -14.02 1.86 -44.94
N GLU A 757 -14.69 0.71 -44.98
CA GLU A 757 -14.25 -0.54 -44.34
C GLU A 757 -13.98 -1.60 -45.43
N LYS A 758 -12.82 -2.28 -45.36
CA LYS A 758 -12.51 -3.46 -46.18
C LYS A 758 -11.79 -4.52 -45.34
N ARG A 759 -12.38 -5.73 -45.34
CA ARG A 759 -11.81 -6.95 -44.73
C ARG A 759 -10.43 -7.28 -45.30
N PHE A 760 -9.59 -7.91 -44.48
CA PHE A 760 -9.03 -9.22 -44.86
C PHE A 760 -8.92 -10.14 -43.64
N VAL A 761 -9.33 -11.40 -43.81
CA VAL A 761 -9.30 -12.46 -42.80
C VAL A 761 -8.61 -13.65 -43.44
N GLN A 762 -7.40 -14.01 -42.99
CA GLN A 762 -6.87 -15.37 -43.19
C GLN A 762 -5.63 -15.65 -42.34
N PHE A 763 -5.71 -16.66 -41.47
CA PHE A 763 -4.84 -17.86 -41.41
C PHE A 763 -4.92 -18.52 -40.02
N LYS A 764 -5.47 -19.74 -39.97
CA LYS A 764 -5.33 -20.69 -38.85
C LYS A 764 -5.65 -22.11 -39.34
N LYS A 765 -4.93 -23.11 -38.80
CA LYS A 765 -4.77 -24.50 -39.30
C LYS A 765 -3.90 -24.57 -40.57
N GLU A 766 -3.02 -25.56 -40.78
CA GLU A 766 -2.76 -26.85 -40.09
C GLU A 766 -1.33 -26.83 -39.46
N SER A 767 -0.82 -27.76 -38.64
CA SER A 767 -0.87 -29.24 -38.72
C SER A 767 -0.69 -29.93 -37.36
N VAL A 768 -1.03 -31.21 -37.29
CA VAL A 768 -0.84 -32.12 -36.15
C VAL A 768 0.02 -33.32 -36.57
N ALA A 769 0.92 -33.73 -35.66
CA ALA A 769 1.67 -35.00 -35.60
C ALA A 769 2.67 -35.35 -36.73
N PHE A 770 3.90 -35.70 -36.31
CA PHE A 770 4.45 -37.05 -36.51
C PHE A 770 5.64 -37.31 -35.56
N VAL A 771 5.63 -38.52 -34.95
CA VAL A 771 6.66 -39.17 -34.09
C VAL A 771 7.04 -38.45 -32.80
#